data_AF-A0A2E3N895-F1
#
_entry.id   AF-A0A2E3N895-F1
#
_cell.length_a   1.000
_cell.length_b   1.000
_cell.length_c   1.000
_cell.angle_alpha   90.00
_cell.angle_beta   90.00
_cell.angle_gamma   90.00
#
_symmetry.space_group_name_H-M   'P 1'
#
loop_
_entity.id
_entity.type
_entity.pdbx_description
1 polymer ?
#
loop_
_entity_poly.entity_id
_entity_poly.type
_entity_poly.pdbx_seq_one_letter_code
_entity_poly.pdbx_strand_id
1 'polypeptide(L)'
;MIKQYRWVPVVALLTMTSGARGELLYTNYLLPSFADNPDTEYSGWDIFYAANTSPNYPDFAAPNGIYDSASVLGFTPPPGSSPLDPSAFWHVENPTITQTVPGIAFIIAPTITGNIYSFRGPTSFVLEDETPFPVGTVVFQFQTAGNLVDFGSIALAYDDGGTEVILDPDEYIREYESDTSGFGGSGNRNALQWDLRGRNVSSYRIIWRASGSSMSLQEVSLDTSADYALVVPEARTWEGTGSANWSDAANWVEGSPSQDFGNVRFANDGDVVIAMSSSQTVGECVFDTSSDVTIENTSTFVSNTGLFTRSGSTGTYTIKGEFEMCAYNLFEIGGGEVVIEGAISGASGLRKEGEGVMILRGDNSFGALSGGIGCTGGELRIEGVNQFTSSASVLRGDLVLAGPAPVDSPGTLGNASSDVAVGADSGVFGRITTPARLIIEGDHEVARGVAFAAGTFDKRLGARGTGAGAAEFSGPVTLRPDSTEIKLFAEGAADLVNFSGALSGGDTSLTMEINPEGAEGTVRFSGADKTYANSTFVRGGVLELALGTTISAETILEPDTAGLAVAGGAGNFAGGIQVADRGVISPGMGVGMLVSGSQSWESGGACEIEILDPSSGPGIGWDLISIEGVLGLSATPENPFLLNIRSLTASGEGGPLAGFSPTREYSWKIVETTDGVNGFRGDAFTIRSDTFIDGLRGVFAVTLEEGGNAIYLTYTPGSGGATVENWLAENFNAEELSDTSISGWGADVDSDGLSTLVEYALGGDPKNREVDVAPVLTIGSLAGNVDGPRLSLTFKRLINRSDIDYRVQVANSLEGGWMVIGEILGGGAPAALNGGAVITEAPNGNFQEVTFADAVQIEEAARRFVRLQIERRP
;
A
#
# COMPACT_ATOMS: atom_id res chain seq x y z
N MET A 1 -74.80 48.74 17.86
CA MET A 1 -74.52 47.46 18.55
C MET A 1 -74.40 46.38 17.47
N ILE A 2 -73.17 46.13 17.02
CA ILE A 2 -72.87 45.20 15.91
C ILE A 2 -71.97 44.11 16.50
N LYS A 3 -72.47 42.89 16.59
CA LYS A 3 -71.73 41.73 17.09
C LYS A 3 -70.89 41.15 15.93
N GLN A 4 -69.58 41.18 16.08
CA GLN A 4 -68.64 40.44 15.22
C GLN A 4 -68.60 38.99 15.70
N TYR A 5 -68.86 38.04 14.79
CA TYR A 5 -68.60 36.62 15.00
C TYR A 5 -67.18 36.30 14.54
N ARG A 6 -66.33 35.80 15.45
CA ARG A 6 -65.03 35.19 15.12
C ARG A 6 -65.26 33.68 14.96
N TRP A 7 -64.87 33.15 13.80
CA TRP A 7 -64.75 31.72 13.56
C TRP A 7 -63.37 31.27 14.05
N VAL A 8 -63.34 30.31 14.98
CA VAL A 8 -62.11 29.62 15.40
C VAL A 8 -62.05 28.32 14.60
N PRO A 9 -61.06 28.11 13.73
CA PRO A 9 -60.84 26.80 13.12
C PRO A 9 -60.35 25.85 14.21
N VAL A 10 -61.14 24.81 14.50
CA VAL A 10 -60.68 23.66 15.27
C VAL A 10 -59.95 22.76 14.29
N VAL A 11 -58.62 22.85 14.27
CA VAL A 11 -57.77 21.85 13.63
C VAL A 11 -57.59 20.74 14.66
N ALA A 12 -58.23 19.59 14.43
CA ALA A 12 -57.82 18.35 15.07
C ALA A 12 -56.53 17.92 14.35
N LEU A 13 -55.38 18.22 14.96
CA LEU A 13 -54.10 17.67 14.53
C LEU A 13 -54.10 16.19 14.95
N LEU A 14 -54.52 15.30 14.04
CA LEU A 14 -54.07 13.92 14.11
C LEU A 14 -52.58 13.96 13.76
N THR A 15 -51.73 14.06 14.78
CA THR A 15 -50.32 13.69 14.66
C THR A 15 -50.28 12.19 14.42
N MET A 16 -50.26 11.80 13.15
CA MET A 16 -49.53 10.58 12.82
C MET A 16 -48.08 10.91 13.18
N THR A 17 -47.58 10.28 14.25
CA THR A 17 -46.16 10.26 14.58
C THR A 17 -45.45 9.63 13.39
N SER A 18 -44.94 10.46 12.48
CA SER A 18 -43.80 10.03 11.67
C SER A 18 -42.73 9.57 12.66
N GLY A 19 -42.17 8.37 12.46
CA GLY A 19 -41.11 7.83 13.30
C GLY A 19 -40.05 8.87 13.61
N ALA A 20 -39.48 8.78 14.81
CA ALA A 20 -38.43 9.66 15.30
C ALA A 20 -37.42 9.97 14.18
N ARG A 21 -37.25 11.25 13.86
CA ARG A 21 -36.25 11.68 12.88
C ARG A 21 -34.88 11.67 13.57
N GLY A 22 -34.09 10.64 13.29
CA GLY A 22 -32.64 10.71 13.02
C GLY A 22 -31.63 11.12 14.10
N GLU A 23 -31.92 11.97 15.07
CA GLU A 23 -30.88 12.53 15.96
C GLU A 23 -31.42 12.73 17.38
N LEU A 24 -30.82 12.07 18.38
CA LEU A 24 -31.27 12.14 19.77
C LEU A 24 -30.70 13.34 20.52
N LEU A 25 -29.43 13.67 20.27
CA LEU A 25 -28.68 14.68 21.00
C LEU A 25 -28.35 15.93 20.17
N TYR A 26 -28.31 15.82 18.83
CA TYR A 26 -27.95 16.97 17.98
C TYR A 26 -29.05 17.98 17.81
N THR A 27 -30.31 17.55 17.82
CA THR A 27 -31.42 18.50 17.77
C THR A 27 -31.53 19.27 19.08
N ASN A 28 -31.41 18.60 20.23
CA ASN A 28 -31.33 19.16 21.58
C ASN A 28 -30.73 18.10 22.52
N TYR A 29 -30.15 18.52 23.67
CA TYR A 29 -29.89 17.58 24.76
C TYR A 29 -31.18 16.91 25.24
N LEU A 30 -31.05 15.74 25.86
CA LEU A 30 -32.18 15.05 26.46
C LEU A 30 -32.76 15.94 27.55
N LEU A 31 -34.07 16.12 27.52
CA LEU A 31 -34.80 16.85 28.55
C LEU A 31 -35.30 15.84 29.60
N PRO A 32 -34.78 15.87 30.85
CA PRO A 32 -35.26 14.98 31.89
C PRO A 32 -36.76 15.15 32.15
N SER A 33 -37.47 14.04 32.39
CA SER A 33 -38.91 14.08 32.71
C SER A 33 -39.21 14.77 34.05
N PHE A 34 -38.20 14.93 34.91
CA PHE A 34 -38.28 15.65 36.17
C PHE A 34 -37.88 17.12 36.07
N ALA A 35 -37.51 17.61 34.88
CA ALA A 35 -37.27 19.03 34.69
C ALA A 35 -38.50 19.82 35.19
N ASP A 36 -38.25 20.90 35.93
CA ASP A 36 -39.26 21.73 36.60
C ASP A 36 -39.98 21.13 37.84
N ASN A 37 -39.53 20.00 38.38
CA ASN A 37 -40.08 19.47 39.63
C ASN A 37 -39.37 20.05 40.87
N PRO A 38 -40.07 20.18 42.02
CA PRO A 38 -39.38 20.43 43.28
C PRO A 38 -38.35 19.33 43.57
N ASP A 39 -37.27 19.68 44.26
CA ASP A 39 -36.14 18.77 44.59
C ASP A 39 -35.34 18.29 43.36
N THR A 40 -35.18 19.18 42.37
CA THR A 40 -34.32 19.00 41.20
C THR A 40 -33.46 20.24 40.96
N GLU A 41 -32.33 20.11 40.26
CA GLU A 41 -31.50 21.24 39.84
C GLU A 41 -31.06 21.08 38.38
N TYR A 42 -30.89 22.20 37.69
CA TYR A 42 -30.32 22.27 36.34
C TYR A 42 -29.22 23.32 36.28
N SER A 43 -28.11 22.99 35.63
CA SER A 43 -26.99 23.91 35.35
C SER A 43 -26.48 23.71 33.92
N GLY A 44 -26.28 24.82 33.19
CA GLY A 44 -25.78 24.82 31.81
C GLY A 44 -24.59 25.75 31.62
N TRP A 45 -23.58 25.31 30.88
CA TRP A 45 -22.41 26.06 30.46
C TRP A 45 -22.37 26.09 28.94
N ASP A 46 -22.57 27.28 28.36
CA ASP A 46 -22.41 27.54 26.93
C ASP A 46 -21.09 28.28 26.66
N ILE A 47 -20.58 29.02 27.65
CA ILE A 47 -19.39 29.86 27.55
C ILE A 47 -18.49 29.60 28.78
N PHE A 48 -17.23 29.27 28.54
CA PHE A 48 -16.22 29.16 29.59
C PHE A 48 -15.33 30.41 29.61
N TYR A 49 -14.91 30.80 30.81
CA TYR A 49 -14.15 32.03 31.06
C TYR A 49 -12.73 31.75 31.57
N ALA A 50 -12.51 30.56 32.13
CA ALA A 50 -11.24 30.10 32.67
C ALA A 50 -10.80 28.80 31.98
N ALA A 51 -9.67 28.86 31.27
CA ALA A 51 -9.15 27.71 30.54
C ALA A 51 -8.28 26.75 31.37
N ASN A 52 -7.97 27.10 32.62
CA ASN A 52 -7.04 26.36 33.47
C ASN A 52 -7.69 26.14 34.84
N THR A 53 -6.88 26.02 35.90
CA THR A 53 -7.29 25.60 37.25
C THR A 53 -8.17 26.58 38.03
N SER A 54 -8.85 27.51 37.37
CA SER A 54 -9.87 28.36 37.99
C SER A 54 -11.26 27.84 37.63
N PRO A 55 -12.23 27.88 38.55
CA PRO A 55 -13.56 27.35 38.32
C PRO A 55 -14.34 28.18 37.29
N ASN A 56 -15.12 27.49 36.46
CA ASN A 56 -16.13 28.07 35.58
C ASN A 56 -17.53 27.82 36.15
N TYR A 57 -18.29 28.88 36.37
CA TYR A 57 -19.69 28.83 36.82
C TYR A 57 -20.65 28.72 35.63
N PRO A 58 -21.84 28.14 35.80
CA PRO A 58 -22.81 27.99 34.72
C PRO A 58 -23.37 29.34 34.26
N ASP A 59 -23.70 29.43 32.97
CA ASP A 59 -24.40 30.57 32.38
C ASP A 59 -25.91 30.53 32.70
N PHE A 60 -26.45 29.32 32.91
CA PHE A 60 -27.84 29.06 33.28
C PHE A 60 -27.90 28.16 34.51
N ALA A 61 -28.62 28.54 35.56
CA ALA A 61 -28.80 27.71 36.75
C ALA A 61 -30.23 27.81 37.31
N ALA A 62 -30.78 26.68 37.73
CA ALA A 62 -32.11 26.54 38.34
C ALA A 62 -32.02 25.73 39.65
N PRO A 63 -31.52 26.31 40.76
CA PRO A 63 -31.18 25.60 42.00
C PRO A 63 -32.38 25.11 42.85
N ASN A 64 -33.59 24.99 42.27
CA ASN A 64 -34.79 24.46 42.93
C ASN A 64 -35.82 23.91 41.91
N GLY A 65 -35.36 23.50 40.72
CA GLY A 65 -36.25 22.92 39.72
C GLY A 65 -37.28 23.89 39.18
N ILE A 66 -36.92 25.16 39.02
CA ILE A 66 -37.70 26.12 38.23
C ILE A 66 -36.74 26.65 37.19
N TYR A 67 -36.98 26.40 35.89
CA TYR A 67 -36.30 27.13 34.81
C TYR A 67 -36.60 28.62 34.97
N ASP A 68 -35.81 29.31 35.78
CA ASP A 68 -35.87 30.75 35.89
C ASP A 68 -35.18 31.31 34.65
N SER A 69 -35.87 31.24 33.48
CA SER A 69 -35.52 32.13 32.38
C SER A 69 -35.63 33.53 32.94
N ALA A 70 -34.54 34.30 32.89
CA ALA A 70 -34.40 35.64 33.43
C ALA A 70 -35.68 36.49 33.26
N SER A 71 -36.60 36.40 34.22
CA SER A 71 -37.89 37.06 34.09
C SER A 71 -38.45 37.48 35.44
N VAL A 72 -37.71 38.37 36.07
CA VAL A 72 -38.34 39.62 36.52
C VAL A 72 -37.60 40.79 35.89
N LEU A 73 -38.11 41.17 34.71
CA LEU A 73 -37.73 42.28 33.81
C LEU A 73 -36.55 42.00 32.86
N GLY A 74 -36.92 41.61 31.64
CA GLY A 74 -36.00 41.41 30.53
C GLY A 74 -35.02 42.56 30.33
N PHE A 75 -33.77 42.20 30.11
CA PHE A 75 -32.73 43.15 29.73
C PHE A 75 -31.96 42.61 28.54
N THR A 76 -31.94 43.40 27.48
CA THR A 76 -30.86 43.35 26.50
C THR A 76 -29.63 43.93 27.20
N PRO A 77 -28.46 43.26 27.16
CA PRO A 77 -27.25 43.78 27.80
C PRO A 77 -26.94 45.19 27.29
N PRO A 78 -26.56 46.14 28.16
CA PRO A 78 -26.24 47.50 27.73
C PRO A 78 -25.10 47.50 26.70
N PRO A 79 -25.15 48.32 25.65
CA PRO A 79 -24.03 48.44 24.71
C PRO A 79 -22.73 48.78 25.45
N GLY A 80 -21.74 47.89 25.41
CA GLY A 80 -20.45 48.04 26.09
C GLY A 80 -20.28 47.25 27.41
N SER A 81 -21.22 46.36 27.77
CA SER A 81 -20.99 45.36 28.81
C SER A 81 -19.80 44.46 28.45
N SER A 82 -18.81 44.38 29.34
CA SER A 82 -17.63 43.54 29.21
C SER A 82 -17.96 42.10 29.67
N PRO A 83 -17.43 41.05 29.01
CA PRO A 83 -17.57 39.66 29.45
C PRO A 83 -16.90 39.33 30.80
N LEU A 84 -16.38 40.33 31.51
CA LEU A 84 -15.66 40.18 32.77
C LEU A 84 -16.55 40.39 34.02
N ASP A 85 -17.86 40.61 33.89
CA ASP A 85 -18.74 40.80 35.05
C ASP A 85 -20.22 40.40 34.82
N PRO A 86 -20.59 39.10 34.81
CA PRO A 86 -21.99 38.64 34.84
C PRO A 86 -22.42 38.34 36.30
N SER A 87 -22.76 39.37 37.05
CA SER A 87 -22.93 39.32 38.52
C SER A 87 -24.19 38.61 39.06
N ALA A 88 -24.86 37.74 38.31
CA ALA A 88 -26.12 37.08 38.75
C ALA A 88 -26.06 35.55 38.86
N PHE A 89 -25.10 34.88 38.21
CA PHE A 89 -25.08 33.40 38.07
C PHE A 89 -23.87 32.73 38.74
N TRP A 90 -23.01 33.52 39.38
CA TRP A 90 -21.75 33.08 39.99
C TRP A 90 -21.94 32.88 41.49
N HIS A 91 -22.91 32.03 41.85
CA HIS A 91 -23.15 31.67 43.24
C HIS A 91 -22.15 30.60 43.69
N VAL A 92 -21.62 30.73 44.91
CA VAL A 92 -20.63 29.78 45.44
C VAL A 92 -21.17 28.38 45.68
N GLU A 93 -22.50 28.24 45.71
CA GLU A 93 -23.20 26.95 45.85
C GLU A 93 -23.55 26.34 44.49
N ASN A 94 -23.33 27.04 43.37
CA ASN A 94 -23.54 26.45 42.05
C ASN A 94 -22.41 25.47 41.73
N PRO A 95 -22.67 24.43 40.93
CA PRO A 95 -21.62 23.55 40.44
C PRO A 95 -20.59 24.33 39.64
N THR A 96 -19.35 23.81 39.59
CA THR A 96 -18.26 24.44 38.84
C THR A 96 -17.49 23.45 38.00
N ILE A 97 -17.03 23.87 36.82
CA ILE A 97 -16.16 23.08 35.95
C ILE A 97 -14.75 23.67 35.95
N THR A 98 -13.76 22.86 36.30
CA THR A 98 -12.35 23.23 36.33
C THR A 98 -11.54 22.36 35.37
N GLN A 99 -10.78 22.98 34.46
CA GLN A 99 -9.72 22.29 33.74
C GLN A 99 -8.52 22.13 34.69
N THR A 100 -8.02 20.92 34.87
CA THR A 100 -7.06 20.59 35.95
C THR A 100 -5.60 20.52 35.52
N VAL A 101 -5.29 20.66 34.23
CA VAL A 101 -3.92 20.59 33.68
C VAL A 101 -3.39 22.00 33.43
N PRO A 102 -2.48 22.54 34.26
CA PRO A 102 -2.08 23.94 34.18
C PRO A 102 -1.30 24.27 32.90
N GLY A 103 -1.61 25.41 32.29
CA GLY A 103 -0.79 26.06 31.26
C GLY A 103 -0.86 25.43 29.86
N ILE A 104 -1.77 24.49 29.63
CA ILE A 104 -1.92 23.83 28.33
C ILE A 104 -3.09 24.35 27.50
N ALA A 105 -4.13 24.88 28.16
CA ALA A 105 -5.39 25.26 27.53
C ALA A 105 -5.63 26.78 27.52
N PHE A 106 -6.46 27.22 26.57
CA PHE A 106 -6.91 28.60 26.38
C PHE A 106 -8.40 28.63 26.00
N ILE A 107 -9.03 29.81 26.10
CA ILE A 107 -10.42 30.01 25.67
C ILE A 107 -10.44 30.45 24.20
N ILE A 108 -11.15 29.71 23.35
CA ILE A 108 -11.41 30.10 21.95
C ILE A 108 -12.49 31.19 21.94
N ALA A 109 -12.20 32.27 21.19
CA ALA A 109 -13.11 33.39 20.97
C ALA A 109 -13.95 33.74 22.23
N PRO A 110 -13.31 34.22 23.31
CA PRO A 110 -13.90 34.36 24.66
C PRO A 110 -15.10 35.31 24.76
N THR A 111 -15.49 35.96 23.67
CA THR A 111 -16.66 36.85 23.59
C THR A 111 -17.73 36.35 22.61
N ILE A 112 -17.56 35.14 22.05
CA ILE A 112 -18.42 34.56 21.02
C ILE A 112 -18.73 33.10 21.35
N THR A 113 -17.70 32.25 21.46
CA THR A 113 -17.89 30.80 21.68
C THR A 113 -17.49 30.38 23.09
N GLY A 114 -16.38 30.90 23.63
CA GLY A 114 -16.01 30.61 25.02
C GLY A 114 -15.46 29.20 25.29
N ASN A 115 -15.09 28.43 24.27
CA ASN A 115 -14.73 27.02 24.43
C ASN A 115 -13.36 26.84 25.10
N ILE A 116 -13.20 25.81 25.94
CA ILE A 116 -11.88 25.41 26.46
C ILE A 116 -11.19 24.51 25.44
N TYR A 117 -9.97 24.88 25.02
CA TYR A 117 -9.22 24.16 23.99
C TYR A 117 -7.71 24.10 24.27
N SER A 118 -7.04 23.04 23.82
CA SER A 118 -5.59 22.85 23.98
C SER A 118 -4.95 22.19 22.76
N PHE A 119 -3.94 22.80 22.14
CA PHE A 119 -3.06 22.13 21.16
C PHE A 119 -1.89 21.39 21.83
N ARG A 120 -1.64 21.62 23.12
CA ARG A 120 -0.39 21.24 23.80
C ARG A 120 -0.41 19.86 24.45
N GLY A 121 -1.61 19.30 24.64
CA GLY A 121 -1.81 18.03 25.32
C GLY A 121 -3.28 17.82 25.68
N PRO A 122 -3.64 16.61 26.14
CA PRO A 122 -5.00 16.30 26.56
C PRO A 122 -5.39 17.12 27.79
N THR A 123 -6.56 17.73 27.75
CA THR A 123 -7.18 18.43 28.88
C THR A 123 -7.86 17.44 29.81
N SER A 124 -7.89 17.73 31.11
CA SER A 124 -8.70 17.00 32.09
C SER A 124 -9.58 17.99 32.83
N PHE A 125 -10.79 17.56 33.17
CA PHE A 125 -11.83 18.38 33.76
C PHE A 125 -12.40 17.71 35.01
N VAL A 126 -12.81 18.54 35.95
CA VAL A 126 -13.58 18.15 37.13
C VAL A 126 -14.77 19.09 37.21
N LEU A 127 -15.97 18.52 37.25
CA LEU A 127 -17.19 19.22 37.66
C LEU A 127 -17.42 18.90 39.13
N GLU A 128 -17.53 19.91 40.00
CA GLU A 128 -17.87 19.74 41.42
C GLU A 128 -19.29 20.24 41.67
N ASP A 129 -20.08 19.48 42.42
CA ASP A 129 -21.48 19.81 42.74
C ASP A 129 -21.84 19.44 44.18
N GLU A 130 -22.71 20.24 44.81
CA GLU A 130 -23.28 19.99 46.14
C GLU A 130 -24.76 20.37 46.14
N THR A 131 -25.63 19.38 46.35
CA THR A 131 -27.09 19.52 46.26
C THR A 131 -27.73 19.65 47.66
N PRO A 132 -28.85 20.37 47.79
CA PRO A 132 -29.56 20.53 49.06
C PRO A 132 -30.33 19.27 49.51
N PHE A 133 -30.37 18.24 48.65
CA PHE A 133 -31.03 16.96 48.87
C PHE A 133 -30.08 15.80 48.53
N PRO A 134 -30.28 14.61 49.12
CA PRO A 134 -29.61 13.40 48.63
C PRO A 134 -30.02 13.11 47.18
N VAL A 135 -29.05 12.97 46.29
CA VAL A 135 -29.27 12.78 44.87
C VAL A 135 -29.68 11.34 44.57
N GLY A 136 -30.73 11.19 43.76
CA GLY A 136 -31.17 9.93 43.17
C GLY A 136 -30.75 9.81 41.69
N THR A 137 -30.88 10.88 40.91
CA THR A 137 -30.45 10.94 39.50
C THR A 137 -29.41 12.02 39.29
N VAL A 138 -28.33 11.69 38.57
CA VAL A 138 -27.45 12.68 37.92
C VAL A 138 -27.48 12.41 36.43
N VAL A 139 -27.78 13.42 35.62
CA VAL A 139 -27.65 13.40 34.15
C VAL A 139 -26.63 14.44 33.75
N PHE A 140 -25.57 14.01 33.09
CA PHE A 140 -24.47 14.84 32.63
C PHE A 140 -24.39 14.78 31.11
N GLN A 141 -24.50 15.93 30.45
CA GLN A 141 -24.49 16.02 29.00
C GLN A 141 -23.45 17.02 28.57
N PHE A 142 -22.74 16.75 27.47
CA PHE A 142 -21.72 17.66 26.99
C PHE A 142 -21.46 17.54 25.49
N GLN A 143 -20.97 18.62 24.91
CA GLN A 143 -20.52 18.72 23.53
C GLN A 143 -19.03 18.97 23.48
N THR A 144 -18.36 18.21 22.61
CA THR A 144 -16.98 18.44 22.23
C THR A 144 -16.83 18.56 20.71
N ALA A 145 -15.72 19.14 20.28
CA ALA A 145 -15.27 19.11 18.90
C ALA A 145 -13.77 18.80 18.84
N GLY A 146 -13.31 18.12 17.79
CA GLY A 146 -11.90 17.75 17.61
C GLY A 146 -11.64 16.32 18.08
N ASN A 147 -10.56 16.09 18.84
CA ASN A 147 -10.34 14.78 19.45
C ASN A 147 -11.43 14.46 20.49
N LEU A 148 -11.77 13.19 20.62
CA LEU A 148 -12.84 12.73 21.50
C LEU A 148 -12.45 12.76 22.98
N VAL A 149 -13.44 12.65 23.86
CA VAL A 149 -13.23 12.32 25.27
C VAL A 149 -12.74 10.88 25.39
N ASP A 150 -11.78 10.63 26.28
CA ASP A 150 -11.48 9.26 26.71
C ASP A 150 -12.65 8.78 27.57
N PHE A 151 -13.56 8.05 26.96
CA PHE A 151 -14.83 7.70 27.60
C PHE A 151 -14.64 6.84 28.85
N GLY A 152 -13.60 5.99 28.89
CA GLY A 152 -13.24 5.21 30.07
C GLY A 152 -12.65 6.02 31.22
N SER A 153 -12.44 7.33 31.04
CA SER A 153 -12.04 8.24 32.11
C SER A 153 -13.21 8.90 32.84
N ILE A 154 -14.43 8.78 32.28
CA ILE A 154 -15.60 9.48 32.82
C ILE A 154 -16.08 8.73 34.06
N ALA A 155 -16.07 9.40 35.21
CA ALA A 155 -16.54 8.81 36.45
C ALA A 155 -17.13 9.86 37.40
N LEU A 156 -18.09 9.43 38.22
CA LEU A 156 -18.59 10.19 39.36
C LEU A 156 -17.86 9.71 40.62
N ALA A 157 -17.28 10.65 41.37
CA ALA A 157 -16.62 10.38 42.63
C ALA A 157 -17.29 11.13 43.79
N TYR A 158 -17.46 10.46 44.93
CA TYR A 158 -17.98 11.07 46.16
C TYR A 158 -17.28 10.50 47.39
N ASP A 159 -17.37 11.20 48.52
CA ASP A 159 -16.86 10.74 49.81
C ASP A 159 -17.94 10.01 50.59
N ASP A 160 -17.71 8.74 50.91
CA ASP A 160 -18.52 7.95 51.85
C ASP A 160 -17.77 7.82 53.19
N GLY A 161 -17.96 8.81 54.05
CA GLY A 161 -17.42 8.80 55.41
C GLY A 161 -15.89 8.75 55.49
N GLY A 162 -15.19 9.46 54.60
CA GLY A 162 -13.73 9.48 54.46
C GLY A 162 -13.16 8.45 53.48
N THR A 163 -14.01 7.68 52.80
CA THR A 163 -13.62 6.75 51.74
C THR A 163 -14.12 7.26 50.40
N GLU A 164 -13.21 7.48 49.46
CA GLU A 164 -13.59 7.86 48.09
C GLU A 164 -14.21 6.67 47.35
N VAL A 165 -15.43 6.88 46.85
CA VAL A 165 -16.13 5.94 45.97
C VAL A 165 -16.11 6.52 44.56
N ILE A 166 -15.78 5.69 43.57
CA ILE A 166 -15.76 6.04 42.14
C ILE A 166 -16.76 5.15 41.43
N LEU A 167 -17.67 5.75 40.66
CA LEU A 167 -18.72 5.08 39.92
C LEU A 167 -18.60 5.42 38.43
N ASP A 168 -18.60 4.37 37.60
CA ASP A 168 -18.84 4.52 36.17
C ASP A 168 -20.30 4.95 35.93
N PRO A 169 -20.60 5.61 34.79
CA PRO A 169 -21.97 5.88 34.38
C PRO A 169 -22.77 4.58 34.30
N ASP A 170 -24.00 4.60 34.83
CA ASP A 170 -24.93 3.48 34.68
C ASP A 170 -25.46 3.42 33.23
N GLU A 171 -25.73 4.59 32.63
CA GLU A 171 -26.20 4.69 31.24
C GLU A 171 -25.47 5.78 30.47
N TYR A 172 -25.31 5.59 29.15
CA TYR A 172 -24.74 6.61 28.28
C TYR A 172 -25.24 6.52 26.84
N ILE A 173 -25.26 7.66 26.15
CA ILE A 173 -25.39 7.77 24.69
C ILE A 173 -24.29 8.68 24.17
N ARG A 174 -23.74 8.32 23.01
CA ARG A 174 -22.84 9.15 22.23
C ARG A 174 -23.51 9.43 20.89
N GLU A 175 -23.33 10.62 20.34
CA GLU A 175 -23.77 10.93 18.99
C GLU A 175 -22.67 11.76 18.32
N TYR A 176 -22.49 11.57 17.01
CA TYR A 176 -21.52 12.31 16.22
C TYR A 176 -22.20 13.14 15.12
N GLU A 177 -21.66 14.34 14.86
CA GLU A 177 -22.27 15.32 13.96
C GLU A 177 -21.73 15.15 12.55
N SER A 178 -20.40 15.16 12.45
CA SER A 178 -19.59 15.03 11.24
C SER A 178 -18.11 15.18 11.61
N ASP A 179 -17.24 15.00 10.62
CA ASP A 179 -15.86 15.44 10.71
C ASP A 179 -15.80 16.98 10.82
N THR A 180 -15.23 17.46 11.92
CA THR A 180 -15.08 18.90 12.21
C THR A 180 -13.87 19.52 11.50
N SER A 181 -12.97 18.71 10.96
CA SER A 181 -11.82 19.18 10.18
C SER A 181 -11.22 18.08 9.31
N GLY A 182 -10.44 18.46 8.29
CA GLY A 182 -9.63 17.53 7.49
C GLY A 182 -8.48 16.86 8.26
N PHE A 183 -8.38 17.08 9.58
CA PHE A 183 -7.40 16.46 10.47
C PHE A 183 -8.03 15.37 11.35
N GLY A 184 -9.22 14.89 11.02
CA GLY A 184 -9.81 13.73 11.66
C GLY A 184 -10.43 13.97 13.03
N GLY A 185 -10.79 15.20 13.39
CA GLY A 185 -11.60 15.47 14.60
C GLY A 185 -13.10 15.37 14.31
N SER A 186 -13.91 15.04 15.32
CA SER A 186 -15.37 14.92 15.18
C SER A 186 -16.09 15.83 16.16
N GLY A 187 -17.27 16.31 15.75
CA GLY A 187 -18.23 16.93 16.66
C GLY A 187 -18.93 15.79 17.39
N ASN A 188 -19.02 15.85 18.71
CA ASN A 188 -19.57 14.76 19.52
C ASN A 188 -20.40 15.33 20.68
N ARG A 189 -21.63 14.84 20.81
CA ARG A 189 -22.50 15.09 21.97
C ARG A 189 -22.68 13.80 22.75
N ASN A 190 -22.71 13.91 24.07
CA ASN A 190 -22.86 12.77 24.95
C ASN A 190 -23.88 13.08 26.03
N ALA A 191 -24.60 12.07 26.47
CA ALA A 191 -25.45 12.10 27.65
C ALA A 191 -25.12 10.89 28.51
N LEU A 192 -24.90 11.09 29.80
CA LEU A 192 -24.54 10.07 30.77
C LEU A 192 -25.43 10.18 32.00
N GLN A 193 -25.74 9.06 32.63
CA GLN A 193 -26.60 9.03 33.80
C GLN A 193 -26.05 8.11 34.89
N TRP A 194 -26.23 8.52 36.16
CA TRP A 194 -25.96 7.71 37.35
C TRP A 194 -27.21 7.54 38.21
N ASP A 195 -27.39 6.34 38.75
CA ASP A 195 -28.36 5.97 39.78
C ASP A 195 -27.70 6.01 41.16
N LEU A 196 -28.00 7.06 41.93
CA LEU A 196 -27.44 7.26 43.26
C LEU A 196 -28.40 6.85 44.39
N ARG A 197 -29.53 6.19 44.08
CA ARG A 197 -30.50 5.76 45.09
C ARG A 197 -29.84 4.96 46.21
N GLY A 198 -30.25 5.29 47.44
CA GLY A 198 -29.80 4.59 48.64
C GLY A 198 -28.35 4.83 49.03
N ARG A 199 -27.59 5.66 48.29
CA ARG A 199 -26.19 6.00 48.59
C ARG A 199 -26.03 7.25 49.44
N ASN A 200 -27.10 8.03 49.62
CA ASN A 200 -27.14 9.25 50.45
C ASN A 200 -26.04 10.27 50.08
N VAL A 201 -25.83 10.46 48.78
CA VAL A 201 -24.84 11.38 48.21
C VAL A 201 -25.47 12.76 48.04
N SER A 202 -24.85 13.81 48.55
CA SER A 202 -25.26 15.21 48.28
C SER A 202 -24.08 16.08 47.86
N SER A 203 -22.86 15.55 47.81
CA SER A 203 -21.68 16.22 47.28
C SER A 203 -20.87 15.21 46.50
N TYR A 204 -20.52 15.57 45.27
CA TYR A 204 -19.83 14.69 44.35
C TYR A 204 -19.05 15.50 43.31
N ARG A 205 -18.23 14.80 42.52
CA ARG A 205 -17.57 15.38 41.36
C ARG A 205 -17.61 14.44 40.17
N ILE A 206 -17.73 14.99 38.98
CA ILE A 206 -17.62 14.25 37.71
C ILE A 206 -16.25 14.57 37.10
N ILE A 207 -15.50 13.54 36.75
CA ILE A 207 -14.14 13.67 36.22
C ILE A 207 -14.15 13.14 34.79
N TRP A 208 -13.50 13.83 33.86
CA TRP A 208 -13.26 13.32 32.51
C TRP A 208 -11.99 13.92 31.90
N ARG A 209 -11.45 13.27 30.86
CA ARG A 209 -10.27 13.75 30.13
C ARG A 209 -10.42 13.59 28.62
N ALA A 210 -9.75 14.44 27.86
CA ALA A 210 -9.59 14.27 26.43
C ALA A 210 -8.72 13.04 26.13
N SER A 211 -9.04 12.30 25.08
CA SER A 211 -8.22 11.16 24.60
C SER A 211 -6.88 11.62 24.02
N GLY A 212 -6.81 12.88 23.57
CA GLY A 212 -5.60 13.51 23.04
C GLY A 212 -5.66 15.04 23.14
N SER A 213 -4.64 15.71 22.60
CA SER A 213 -4.69 17.16 22.38
C SER A 213 -5.79 17.54 21.39
N SER A 214 -6.07 18.82 21.21
CA SER A 214 -6.97 19.36 20.19
C SER A 214 -8.45 18.99 20.36
N MET A 215 -8.87 18.67 21.60
CA MET A 215 -10.28 18.65 21.97
C MET A 215 -10.73 20.03 22.42
N SER A 216 -11.90 20.45 21.93
CA SER A 216 -12.64 21.64 22.35
C SER A 216 -13.82 21.21 23.20
N LEU A 217 -13.89 21.64 24.46
CA LEU A 217 -15.12 21.56 25.26
C LEU A 217 -16.02 22.75 24.88
N GLN A 218 -17.20 22.46 24.34
CA GLN A 218 -18.10 23.45 23.74
C GLN A 218 -19.23 23.82 24.68
N GLU A 219 -19.93 22.82 25.22
CA GLU A 219 -21.17 23.00 25.96
C GLU A 219 -21.28 21.88 27.01
N VAL A 220 -21.88 22.18 28.17
CA VAL A 220 -22.14 21.20 29.24
C VAL A 220 -23.50 21.47 29.87
N SER A 221 -24.25 20.41 30.20
CA SER A 221 -25.48 20.44 30.99
C SER A 221 -25.37 19.45 32.15
N LEU A 222 -25.90 19.82 33.30
CA LEU A 222 -26.03 18.99 34.48
C LEU A 222 -27.46 19.09 35.01
N ASP A 223 -28.14 17.96 35.11
CA ASP A 223 -29.46 17.84 35.70
C ASP A 223 -29.41 16.86 36.88
N THR A 224 -29.94 17.25 38.04
CA THR A 224 -29.98 16.40 39.23
C THR A 224 -31.38 16.33 39.81
N SER A 225 -31.71 15.21 40.46
CA SER A 225 -33.01 14.99 41.12
C SER A 225 -32.84 14.14 42.36
N ALA A 226 -33.61 14.43 43.42
CA ALA A 226 -33.67 13.60 44.62
C ALA A 226 -34.21 12.19 44.34
N ASP A 227 -35.19 12.07 43.45
CA ASP A 227 -35.74 10.80 43.00
C ASP A 227 -34.99 10.28 41.76
N TYR A 228 -34.97 8.94 41.60
CA TYR A 228 -34.47 8.33 40.36
C TYR A 228 -35.52 8.38 39.25
N ALA A 229 -35.14 8.89 38.10
CA ALA A 229 -35.87 8.74 36.86
C ALA A 229 -34.91 8.34 35.73
N LEU A 230 -35.35 7.41 34.89
CA LEU A 230 -34.63 7.08 33.68
C LEU A 230 -34.75 8.21 32.66
N VAL A 231 -33.63 8.75 32.19
CA VAL A 231 -33.55 9.81 31.18
C VAL A 231 -32.75 9.34 29.98
N VAL A 232 -31.55 8.81 30.22
CA VAL A 232 -30.72 8.18 29.19
C VAL A 232 -31.24 6.75 28.96
N PRO A 233 -31.57 6.36 27.72
CA PRO A 233 -32.02 5.00 27.38
C PRO A 233 -31.13 3.89 27.95
N GLU A 234 -31.76 2.87 28.54
CA GLU A 234 -31.03 1.81 29.24
C GLU A 234 -30.28 0.88 28.28
N ALA A 235 -29.02 0.63 28.59
CA ALA A 235 -28.20 -0.35 27.93
C ALA A 235 -28.62 -1.79 28.30
N ARG A 236 -28.28 -2.72 27.40
CA ARG A 236 -28.55 -4.15 27.59
C ARG A 236 -27.40 -5.03 27.15
N THR A 237 -27.18 -6.10 27.89
CA THR A 237 -26.11 -7.07 27.62
C THR A 237 -26.69 -8.40 27.16
N TRP A 238 -26.33 -8.82 25.94
CA TRP A 238 -26.65 -10.12 25.35
C TRP A 238 -25.59 -11.15 25.73
N GLU A 239 -26.01 -12.21 26.44
CA GLU A 239 -25.18 -13.39 26.74
C GLU A 239 -25.56 -14.60 25.88
N GLY A 240 -26.72 -14.58 25.22
CA GLY A 240 -27.14 -15.61 24.27
C GLY A 240 -27.45 -16.98 24.90
N THR A 241 -27.91 -17.03 26.15
CA THR A 241 -28.18 -18.29 26.87
C THR A 241 -29.55 -18.91 26.58
N GLY A 242 -30.44 -18.18 25.90
CA GLY A 242 -31.80 -18.56 25.53
C GLY A 242 -31.93 -19.10 24.11
N SER A 243 -33.05 -18.82 23.45
CA SER A 243 -33.27 -19.15 22.03
C SER A 243 -32.56 -18.16 21.10
N ALA A 244 -32.52 -18.44 19.79
CA ALA A 244 -31.93 -17.52 18.82
C ALA A 244 -32.69 -16.18 18.67
N ASN A 245 -33.91 -16.04 19.23
CA ASN A 245 -34.74 -14.86 19.00
C ASN A 245 -34.23 -13.64 19.78
N TRP A 246 -34.10 -12.49 19.11
CA TRP A 246 -33.73 -11.22 19.74
C TRP A 246 -34.59 -10.86 20.97
N SER A 247 -35.90 -11.16 20.90
CA SER A 247 -36.88 -10.80 21.94
C SER A 247 -36.93 -11.77 23.12
N ASP A 248 -36.14 -12.85 23.12
CA ASP A 248 -36.12 -13.80 24.23
C ASP A 248 -35.40 -13.21 25.44
N ALA A 249 -36.16 -12.95 26.51
CA ALA A 249 -35.69 -12.38 27.76
C ALA A 249 -34.50 -13.14 28.39
N ALA A 250 -34.39 -14.45 28.15
CA ALA A 250 -33.29 -15.26 28.68
C ALA A 250 -31.92 -14.92 28.07
N ASN A 251 -31.89 -14.24 26.91
CA ASN A 251 -30.64 -13.82 26.28
C ASN A 251 -30.03 -12.56 26.91
N TRP A 252 -30.80 -11.81 27.68
CA TRP A 252 -30.43 -10.49 28.18
C TRP A 252 -30.19 -10.54 29.69
N VAL A 253 -29.06 -9.99 30.14
CA VAL A 253 -28.71 -9.92 31.57
C VAL A 253 -29.79 -9.20 32.37
N GLU A 254 -30.39 -8.18 31.77
CA GLU A 254 -31.44 -7.35 32.36
C GLU A 254 -32.85 -7.94 32.15
N GLY A 255 -32.95 -9.14 31.56
CA GLY A 255 -34.22 -9.86 31.38
C GLY A 255 -35.13 -9.29 30.29
N SER A 256 -34.63 -8.41 29.43
CA SER A 256 -35.35 -7.85 28.29
C SER A 256 -34.39 -7.20 27.28
N PRO A 257 -34.78 -7.10 25.99
CA PRO A 257 -34.03 -6.33 25.00
C PRO A 257 -34.03 -4.83 25.31
N SER A 258 -33.15 -4.10 24.61
CA SER A 258 -32.99 -2.65 24.79
C SER A 258 -34.26 -1.89 24.45
N GLN A 259 -34.47 -0.77 25.14
CA GLN A 259 -35.42 0.24 24.69
C GLN A 259 -34.85 0.96 23.45
N ASP A 260 -35.70 1.64 22.68
CA ASP A 260 -35.27 2.40 21.51
C ASP A 260 -34.10 3.32 21.87
N PHE A 261 -32.98 3.15 21.15
CA PHE A 261 -31.71 3.87 21.33
C PHE A 261 -30.88 3.56 22.58
N GLY A 262 -31.26 2.60 23.41
CA GLY A 262 -30.33 2.06 24.42
C GLY A 262 -29.17 1.32 23.75
N ASN A 263 -28.00 1.31 24.39
CA ASN A 263 -26.84 0.60 23.86
C ASN A 263 -27.01 -0.91 24.01
N VAL A 264 -26.53 -1.67 23.03
CA VAL A 264 -26.54 -3.13 23.07
C VAL A 264 -25.11 -3.64 23.11
N ARG A 265 -24.80 -4.50 24.07
CA ARG A 265 -23.50 -5.16 24.21
C ARG A 265 -23.63 -6.67 24.04
N PHE A 266 -22.87 -7.26 23.14
CA PHE A 266 -22.76 -8.72 22.97
C PHE A 266 -21.56 -9.24 23.76
N ALA A 267 -21.80 -10.06 24.78
CA ALA A 267 -20.80 -10.62 25.68
C ALA A 267 -20.91 -12.16 25.81
N ASN A 268 -21.39 -12.82 24.74
CA ASN A 268 -21.55 -14.27 24.67
C ASN A 268 -20.21 -15.03 24.70
N ASP A 269 -20.18 -16.18 25.38
CA ASP A 269 -18.98 -17.02 25.51
C ASP A 269 -18.64 -17.84 24.24
N GLY A 270 -19.59 -18.06 23.33
CA GLY A 270 -19.41 -18.85 22.11
C GLY A 270 -20.24 -18.29 20.95
N ASP A 271 -20.03 -18.80 19.74
CA ASP A 271 -20.64 -18.24 18.53
C ASP A 271 -22.17 -18.23 18.61
N VAL A 272 -22.79 -17.12 18.21
CA VAL A 272 -24.25 -16.94 18.23
C VAL A 272 -24.80 -16.53 16.88
N VAL A 273 -26.01 -17.03 16.58
CA VAL A 273 -26.84 -16.59 15.47
C VAL A 273 -28.15 -16.07 16.04
N ILE A 274 -28.45 -14.80 15.76
CA ILE A 274 -29.54 -14.04 16.39
C ILE A 274 -30.59 -13.74 15.32
N ALA A 275 -31.77 -14.33 15.49
CA ALA A 275 -32.93 -14.07 14.65
C ALA A 275 -33.62 -12.77 15.08
N MET A 276 -33.58 -11.75 14.21
CA MET A 276 -34.18 -10.43 14.44
C MET A 276 -35.32 -10.20 13.42
N SER A 277 -36.56 -10.53 13.82
CA SER A 277 -37.72 -10.55 12.92
C SER A 277 -38.43 -9.20 12.73
N SER A 278 -38.01 -8.16 13.44
CA SER A 278 -38.57 -6.81 13.36
C SER A 278 -37.45 -5.79 13.47
N SER A 279 -37.66 -4.58 12.97
CA SER A 279 -36.68 -3.51 13.13
C SER A 279 -36.33 -3.29 14.60
N GLN A 280 -35.05 -3.04 14.86
CA GLN A 280 -34.52 -2.70 16.18
C GLN A 280 -33.72 -1.41 16.04
N THR A 281 -33.92 -0.49 16.96
CA THR A 281 -33.18 0.77 17.03
C THR A 281 -32.32 0.79 18.28
N VAL A 282 -31.01 0.88 18.10
CA VAL A 282 -30.03 0.89 19.19
C VAL A 282 -29.22 2.18 19.16
N GLY A 283 -28.69 2.57 20.32
CA GLY A 283 -27.78 3.71 20.42
C GLY A 283 -26.44 3.34 19.81
N GLU A 284 -25.65 2.61 20.58
CA GLU A 284 -24.40 1.97 20.18
C GLU A 284 -24.55 0.45 20.20
N CYS A 285 -23.85 -0.23 19.29
CA CYS A 285 -23.73 -1.68 19.27
C CYS A 285 -22.28 -2.08 19.56
N VAL A 286 -22.06 -2.80 20.66
CA VAL A 286 -20.74 -3.19 21.16
C VAL A 286 -20.58 -4.70 21.06
N PHE A 287 -19.60 -5.17 20.28
CA PHE A 287 -19.19 -6.58 20.29
C PHE A 287 -18.05 -6.76 21.29
N ASP A 288 -18.42 -7.17 22.51
CA ASP A 288 -17.52 -7.44 23.63
C ASP A 288 -17.30 -8.95 23.84
N THR A 289 -16.94 -9.63 22.76
CA THR A 289 -16.65 -11.06 22.77
C THR A 289 -15.63 -11.38 21.68
N SER A 290 -14.84 -12.44 21.87
CA SER A 290 -13.96 -12.99 20.83
C SER A 290 -14.67 -13.95 19.87
N SER A 291 -15.90 -14.33 20.18
CA SER A 291 -16.71 -15.30 19.43
C SER A 291 -17.49 -14.61 18.32
N ASP A 292 -17.89 -15.38 17.31
CA ASP A 292 -18.64 -14.84 16.18
C ASP A 292 -20.05 -14.44 16.62
N VAL A 293 -20.55 -13.32 16.08
CA VAL A 293 -21.93 -12.86 16.31
C VAL A 293 -22.57 -12.61 14.95
N THR A 294 -23.60 -13.37 14.61
CA THR A 294 -24.38 -13.15 13.39
C THR A 294 -25.78 -12.67 13.74
N ILE A 295 -26.13 -11.45 13.34
CA ILE A 295 -27.49 -10.91 13.41
C ILE A 295 -28.20 -11.19 12.08
N GLU A 296 -29.10 -12.16 12.07
CA GLU A 296 -30.00 -12.47 10.95
C GLU A 296 -31.24 -11.59 11.04
N ASN A 297 -31.12 -10.31 10.64
CA ASN A 297 -32.25 -9.41 10.57
C ASN A 297 -33.03 -9.57 9.26
N THR A 298 -34.33 -9.81 9.37
CA THR A 298 -35.27 -9.86 8.22
C THR A 298 -35.98 -8.52 7.98
N SER A 299 -35.53 -7.47 8.65
CA SER A 299 -36.05 -6.10 8.57
C SER A 299 -34.84 -5.13 8.65
N THR A 300 -34.91 -4.02 9.37
CA THR A 300 -33.81 -3.03 9.43
C THR A 300 -33.17 -3.00 10.81
N PHE A 301 -31.85 -3.12 10.89
CA PHE A 301 -31.10 -2.84 12.12
C PHE A 301 -30.63 -1.38 12.09
N VAL A 302 -31.10 -0.58 13.04
CA VAL A 302 -30.91 0.87 13.04
C VAL A 302 -29.94 1.25 14.16
N SER A 303 -28.89 2.00 13.84
CA SER A 303 -27.89 2.47 14.82
C SER A 303 -27.75 3.99 14.82
N ASN A 304 -27.64 4.57 16.01
CA ASN A 304 -27.34 6.00 16.19
C ASN A 304 -25.84 6.28 16.04
N THR A 305 -25.00 5.50 16.73
CA THR A 305 -23.60 5.82 17.01
C THR A 305 -22.62 5.02 16.18
N GLY A 306 -23.00 3.79 15.81
CA GLY A 306 -22.16 2.85 15.08
C GLY A 306 -21.98 1.52 15.80
N LEU A 307 -20.98 0.79 15.33
CA LEU A 307 -20.57 -0.51 15.86
C LEU A 307 -19.17 -0.36 16.48
N PHE A 308 -18.95 -1.03 17.61
CA PHE A 308 -17.70 -1.00 18.35
C PHE A 308 -17.15 -2.41 18.57
N THR A 309 -15.84 -2.57 18.41
CA THR A 309 -15.11 -3.78 18.83
C THR A 309 -13.85 -3.40 19.62
N ARG A 310 -13.39 -4.26 20.53
CA ARG A 310 -12.17 -4.02 21.30
C ARG A 310 -10.92 -4.30 20.47
N SER A 311 -9.78 -3.70 20.83
CA SER A 311 -8.50 -3.90 20.12
C SER A 311 -7.96 -5.34 20.13
N GLY A 312 -8.50 -6.21 20.97
CA GLY A 312 -8.17 -7.63 21.03
C GLY A 312 -9.26 -8.55 20.49
N SER A 313 -10.34 -8.00 19.93
CA SER A 313 -11.40 -8.77 19.27
C SER A 313 -10.82 -9.59 18.12
N THR A 314 -11.31 -10.81 17.95
CA THR A 314 -10.87 -11.75 16.89
C THR A 314 -12.02 -12.38 16.11
N GLY A 315 -13.26 -12.20 16.56
CA GLY A 315 -14.43 -12.78 15.92
C GLY A 315 -14.82 -12.05 14.64
N THR A 316 -15.71 -12.68 13.88
CA THR A 316 -16.45 -12.07 12.78
C THR A 316 -17.87 -11.70 13.26
N TYR A 317 -18.21 -10.43 13.14
CA TYR A 317 -19.48 -9.87 13.57
C TYR A 317 -20.31 -9.45 12.35
N THR A 318 -21.34 -10.22 12.03
CA THR A 318 -22.08 -10.12 10.77
C THR A 318 -23.49 -9.59 11.00
N ILE A 319 -23.88 -8.56 10.25
CA ILE A 319 -25.27 -8.08 10.13
C ILE A 319 -25.76 -8.45 8.73
N LYS A 320 -26.70 -9.41 8.63
CA LYS A 320 -27.09 -9.98 7.33
C LYS A 320 -28.06 -9.12 6.51
N GLY A 321 -28.98 -8.44 7.17
CA GLY A 321 -30.01 -7.63 6.53
C GLY A 321 -29.66 -6.14 6.52
N GLU A 322 -30.65 -5.32 6.19
CA GLU A 322 -30.50 -3.86 6.03
C GLU A 322 -29.98 -3.19 7.31
N PHE A 323 -29.06 -2.24 7.14
CA PHE A 323 -28.53 -1.41 8.21
C PHE A 323 -28.81 0.07 7.92
N GLU A 324 -29.38 0.78 8.90
CA GLU A 324 -29.71 2.20 8.76
C GLU A 324 -28.98 3.02 9.83
N MET A 325 -28.30 4.07 9.36
CA MET A 325 -27.61 5.05 10.18
C MET A 325 -28.52 6.25 10.43
N CYS A 326 -28.87 6.49 11.69
CA CYS A 326 -29.70 7.65 12.07
C CYS A 326 -28.89 8.95 12.10
N ALA A 327 -27.67 8.92 12.65
CA ALA A 327 -26.74 10.04 12.71
C ALA A 327 -25.42 9.71 12.02
N TYR A 328 -24.42 10.59 12.11
CA TYR A 328 -23.07 10.24 11.63
C TYR A 328 -22.52 9.11 12.50
N ASN A 329 -22.11 8.02 11.86
CA ASN A 329 -21.64 6.84 12.58
C ASN A 329 -20.12 6.80 12.65
N LEU A 330 -19.59 6.64 13.86
CA LEU A 330 -18.19 6.32 14.09
C LEU A 330 -18.07 4.83 14.39
N PHE A 331 -17.57 4.07 13.43
CA PHE A 331 -17.32 2.64 13.57
C PHE A 331 -15.93 2.42 14.17
N GLU A 332 -15.88 2.28 15.49
CA GLU A 332 -14.65 2.01 16.24
C GLU A 332 -14.37 0.51 16.26
N ILE A 333 -13.79 -0.02 15.18
CA ILE A 333 -13.47 -1.45 15.06
C ILE A 333 -12.03 -1.65 15.49
N GLY A 334 -11.80 -1.85 16.79
CA GLY A 334 -10.47 -2.02 17.36
C GLY A 334 -9.76 -3.29 16.87
N GLY A 335 -10.51 -4.36 16.62
CA GLY A 335 -10.01 -5.68 16.19
C GLY A 335 -11.13 -6.56 15.65
N GLY A 336 -10.77 -7.73 15.10
CA GLY A 336 -11.71 -8.63 14.44
C GLY A 336 -12.25 -8.07 13.12
N GLU A 337 -13.33 -8.67 12.64
CA GLU A 337 -13.98 -8.30 11.38
C GLU A 337 -15.45 -7.98 11.61
N VAL A 338 -15.92 -6.83 11.12
CA VAL A 338 -17.34 -6.48 11.07
C VAL A 338 -17.81 -6.54 9.62
N VAL A 339 -18.85 -7.33 9.35
CA VAL A 339 -19.42 -7.52 8.00
C VAL A 339 -20.87 -7.07 8.00
N ILE A 340 -21.20 -6.12 7.12
CA ILE A 340 -22.59 -5.75 6.85
C ILE A 340 -22.93 -6.27 5.46
N GLU A 341 -23.77 -7.31 5.40
CA GLU A 341 -24.17 -7.95 4.14
C GLU A 341 -25.33 -7.20 3.44
N GLY A 342 -26.25 -6.63 4.22
CA GLY A 342 -27.37 -5.86 3.68
C GLY A 342 -27.00 -4.44 3.28
N ALA A 343 -27.93 -3.73 2.63
CA ALA A 343 -27.65 -2.36 2.21
C ALA A 343 -27.52 -1.42 3.41
N ILE A 344 -26.66 -0.41 3.26
CA ILE A 344 -26.45 0.64 4.26
C ILE A 344 -27.11 1.92 3.76
N SER A 345 -27.93 2.51 4.62
CA SER A 345 -28.66 3.75 4.33
C SER A 345 -28.54 4.75 5.49
N GLY A 346 -28.92 6.00 5.25
CA GLY A 346 -28.89 7.06 6.26
C GLY A 346 -28.66 8.43 5.66
N ALA A 347 -28.98 9.49 6.40
CA ALA A 347 -28.74 10.86 5.93
C ALA A 347 -27.26 11.27 6.04
N SER A 348 -26.55 10.69 7.00
CA SER A 348 -25.20 11.08 7.40
C SER A 348 -24.14 10.11 6.89
N GLY A 349 -22.89 10.59 6.83
CA GLY A 349 -21.72 9.80 6.48
C GLY A 349 -21.26 8.87 7.60
N LEU A 350 -20.12 8.22 7.37
CA LEU A 350 -19.49 7.35 8.34
C LEU A 350 -17.98 7.51 8.38
N ARG A 351 -17.39 7.11 9.49
CA ARG A 351 -15.96 6.92 9.61
C ARG A 351 -15.62 5.64 10.33
N LYS A 352 -14.65 4.93 9.79
CA LYS A 352 -14.04 3.74 10.36
C LYS A 352 -12.79 4.13 11.12
N GLU A 353 -12.68 3.70 12.37
CA GLU A 353 -11.48 3.81 13.21
C GLU A 353 -11.07 2.44 13.77
N GLY A 354 -9.84 2.37 14.31
CA GLY A 354 -9.27 1.16 14.89
C GLY A 354 -8.65 0.21 13.87
N GLU A 355 -7.85 -0.75 14.33
CA GLU A 355 -7.03 -1.61 13.47
C GLU A 355 -7.77 -2.82 12.89
N GLY A 356 -9.02 -3.05 13.29
CA GLY A 356 -9.85 -4.13 12.75
C GLY A 356 -10.41 -3.86 11.35
N VAL A 357 -11.07 -4.85 10.78
CA VAL A 357 -11.60 -4.83 9.42
C VAL A 357 -13.11 -4.54 9.43
N MET A 358 -13.57 -3.70 8.53
CA MET A 358 -14.99 -3.46 8.27
C MET A 358 -15.31 -3.66 6.79
N ILE A 359 -16.29 -4.51 6.48
CA ILE A 359 -16.69 -4.87 5.12
C ILE A 359 -18.14 -4.48 4.88
N LEU A 360 -18.38 -3.65 3.85
CA LEU A 360 -19.71 -3.26 3.38
C LEU A 360 -20.01 -4.02 2.09
N ARG A 361 -20.76 -5.13 2.19
CA ARG A 361 -21.09 -5.96 1.01
C ARG A 361 -22.31 -5.47 0.26
N GLY A 362 -23.30 -4.96 0.98
CA GLY A 362 -24.51 -4.40 0.40
C GLY A 362 -24.31 -2.99 -0.18
N ASP A 363 -25.27 -2.55 -0.97
CA ASP A 363 -25.25 -1.21 -1.58
C ASP A 363 -25.30 -0.10 -0.52
N ASN A 364 -24.59 1.00 -0.77
CA ASN A 364 -24.41 2.09 0.16
C ASN A 364 -25.09 3.36 -0.37
N SER A 365 -26.08 3.88 0.36
CA SER A 365 -26.89 5.05 -0.03
C SER A 365 -26.85 6.21 0.98
N PHE A 366 -25.88 6.17 1.90
CA PHE A 366 -25.75 7.13 2.98
C PHE A 366 -25.06 8.46 2.58
N GLY A 367 -25.01 9.43 3.51
CA GLY A 367 -24.24 10.68 3.32
C GLY A 367 -24.88 11.70 2.38
N ALA A 368 -26.21 11.65 2.20
CA ALA A 368 -26.93 12.58 1.32
C ALA A 368 -27.07 14.00 1.91
N LEU A 369 -26.98 14.17 3.23
CA LEU A 369 -27.13 15.46 3.91
C LEU A 369 -25.81 15.99 4.50
N SER A 370 -25.07 15.14 5.23
CA SER A 370 -23.84 15.53 5.93
C SER A 370 -22.86 14.36 6.04
N GLY A 371 -21.57 14.66 6.27
CA GLY A 371 -20.52 13.65 6.49
C GLY A 371 -20.09 12.91 5.21
N GLY A 372 -18.82 12.56 5.14
CA GLY A 372 -18.25 11.76 4.05
C GLY A 372 -18.09 10.30 4.44
N ILE A 373 -17.23 9.59 3.69
CA ILE A 373 -16.65 8.32 4.12
C ILE A 373 -15.20 8.55 4.56
N GLY A 374 -14.83 8.04 5.73
CA GLY A 374 -13.48 8.16 6.28
C GLY A 374 -12.90 6.82 6.74
N CYS A 375 -11.62 6.59 6.44
CA CYS A 375 -10.84 5.49 7.02
C CYS A 375 -9.71 6.03 7.90
N THR A 376 -9.62 5.53 9.13
CA THR A 376 -8.59 5.88 10.13
C THR A 376 -8.12 4.65 10.90
N GLY A 377 -7.37 3.79 10.21
CA GLY A 377 -6.79 2.55 10.74
C GLY A 377 -7.52 1.31 10.25
N GLY A 378 -6.81 0.18 10.26
CA GLY A 378 -7.33 -1.10 9.77
C GLY A 378 -7.75 -1.02 8.30
N GLU A 379 -8.77 -1.79 7.93
CA GLU A 379 -9.33 -1.82 6.58
C GLU A 379 -10.82 -1.44 6.62
N LEU A 380 -11.22 -0.49 5.77
CA LEU A 380 -12.59 -0.27 5.35
C LEU A 380 -12.72 -0.75 3.90
N ARG A 381 -13.39 -1.89 3.72
CA ARG A 381 -13.61 -2.53 2.43
C ARG A 381 -15.04 -2.33 1.98
N ILE A 382 -15.21 -1.94 0.71
CA ILE A 382 -16.52 -1.74 0.12
C ILE A 382 -16.67 -2.61 -1.12
N GLU A 383 -17.63 -3.53 -1.08
CA GLU A 383 -17.94 -4.45 -2.19
C GLU A 383 -19.26 -4.10 -2.88
N GLY A 384 -20.18 -3.42 -2.18
CA GLY A 384 -21.45 -2.97 -2.75
C GLY A 384 -21.34 -1.67 -3.55
N VAL A 385 -22.41 -1.31 -4.28
CA VAL A 385 -22.47 -0.06 -5.07
C VAL A 385 -22.52 1.15 -4.14
N ASN A 386 -21.64 2.14 -4.35
CA ASN A 386 -21.57 3.35 -3.53
C ASN A 386 -22.29 4.55 -4.14
N GLN A 387 -23.41 4.98 -3.59
CA GLN A 387 -24.20 6.11 -4.10
C GLN A 387 -24.02 7.41 -3.31
N PHE A 388 -23.15 7.44 -2.30
CA PHE A 388 -22.92 8.64 -1.51
C PHE A 388 -22.42 9.81 -2.38
N THR A 389 -22.75 11.03 -1.98
CA THR A 389 -22.51 12.27 -2.76
C THR A 389 -21.52 13.23 -2.09
N SER A 390 -20.96 12.85 -0.95
CA SER A 390 -20.11 13.68 -0.08
C SER A 390 -18.61 13.35 -0.19
N SER A 391 -17.78 13.84 0.74
CA SER A 391 -16.32 13.64 0.73
C SER A 391 -15.90 12.18 0.95
N ALA A 392 -14.68 11.85 0.53
CA ALA A 392 -14.01 10.58 0.86
C ALA A 392 -12.60 10.89 1.37
N SER A 393 -12.16 10.19 2.40
CA SER A 393 -10.82 10.39 2.99
C SER A 393 -10.20 9.11 3.54
N VAL A 394 -8.88 9.01 3.40
CA VAL A 394 -8.05 7.98 4.00
C VAL A 394 -6.99 8.69 4.83
N LEU A 395 -7.20 8.79 6.14
CA LEU A 395 -6.23 9.44 7.04
C LEU A 395 -5.06 8.49 7.32
N ARG A 396 -5.37 7.21 7.57
CA ARG A 396 -4.45 6.07 7.72
C ARG A 396 -5.23 4.77 7.57
N GLY A 397 -4.56 3.65 7.37
CA GLY A 397 -5.18 2.36 7.04
C GLY A 397 -5.59 2.28 5.57
N ASP A 398 -6.46 1.33 5.27
CA ASP A 398 -6.85 0.99 3.92
C ASP A 398 -8.31 1.36 3.66
N LEU A 399 -8.55 2.11 2.59
CA LEU A 399 -9.86 2.18 1.96
C LEU A 399 -9.81 1.33 0.70
N VAL A 400 -10.47 0.18 0.72
CA VAL A 400 -10.48 -0.80 -0.37
C VAL A 400 -11.80 -0.73 -1.13
N LEU A 401 -11.71 -0.54 -2.44
CA LEU A 401 -12.84 -0.40 -3.35
C LEU A 401 -12.90 -1.65 -4.24
N ALA A 402 -13.77 -2.58 -3.85
CA ALA A 402 -13.94 -3.89 -4.48
C ALA A 402 -15.33 -4.06 -5.13
N GLY A 403 -16.10 -2.97 -5.18
CA GLY A 403 -17.45 -2.94 -5.71
C GLY A 403 -17.58 -2.18 -7.03
N PRO A 404 -18.63 -2.45 -7.82
CA PRO A 404 -18.86 -1.74 -9.07
C PRO A 404 -19.24 -0.27 -8.86
N ALA A 405 -18.98 0.55 -9.88
CA ALA A 405 -19.47 1.92 -9.94
C ALA A 405 -21.01 1.96 -10.04
N PRO A 406 -21.69 2.94 -9.41
CA PRO A 406 -23.08 3.22 -9.74
C PRO A 406 -23.26 3.61 -11.20
N VAL A 407 -24.48 3.38 -11.71
CA VAL A 407 -24.89 3.85 -13.04
C VAL A 407 -24.71 5.37 -13.11
N ASP A 408 -24.13 5.84 -14.22
CA ASP A 408 -23.87 7.26 -14.50
C ASP A 408 -23.02 8.00 -13.45
N SER A 409 -22.16 7.27 -12.73
CA SER A 409 -21.25 7.84 -11.72
C SER A 409 -19.80 7.97 -12.22
N PRO A 410 -18.99 8.85 -11.60
CA PRO A 410 -17.53 8.92 -11.79
C PRO A 410 -16.72 7.71 -11.27
N GLY A 411 -17.33 6.54 -11.05
CA GLY A 411 -16.61 5.34 -10.61
C GLY A 411 -17.08 4.78 -9.27
N THR A 412 -16.29 3.86 -8.71
CA THR A 412 -16.66 3.05 -7.52
C THR A 412 -16.84 3.86 -6.22
N LEU A 413 -16.34 5.11 -6.16
CA LEU A 413 -16.54 6.05 -5.04
C LEU A 413 -17.78 6.95 -5.18
N GLY A 414 -18.71 6.59 -6.05
CA GLY A 414 -20.02 7.21 -6.13
C GLY A 414 -20.05 8.58 -6.80
N ASN A 415 -21.12 9.33 -6.49
CA ASN A 415 -21.54 10.53 -7.24
C ASN A 415 -20.96 11.84 -6.72
N ALA A 416 -20.03 11.77 -5.77
CA ALA A 416 -19.37 12.95 -5.23
C ALA A 416 -18.41 13.58 -6.24
N SER A 417 -18.29 14.91 -6.19
CA SER A 417 -17.39 15.69 -7.05
C SER A 417 -16.12 16.19 -6.36
N SER A 418 -16.02 16.06 -5.03
CA SER A 418 -14.85 16.45 -4.27
C SER A 418 -13.70 15.46 -4.46
N ASP A 419 -12.46 15.95 -4.35
CA ASP A 419 -11.29 15.09 -4.37
C ASP A 419 -11.27 14.14 -3.17
N VAL A 420 -10.68 12.95 -3.36
CA VAL A 420 -10.37 12.01 -2.28
C VAL A 420 -9.11 12.48 -1.58
N ALA A 421 -9.21 12.75 -0.28
CA ALA A 421 -8.06 13.14 0.53
C ALA A 421 -7.29 11.90 1.03
N VAL A 422 -5.98 11.82 0.77
CA VAL A 422 -5.14 10.68 1.20
C VAL A 422 -3.95 11.14 2.02
N GLY A 423 -3.85 10.62 3.24
CA GLY A 423 -2.79 10.91 4.20
C GLY A 423 -3.16 11.96 5.25
N ALA A 424 -2.19 12.24 6.12
CA ALA A 424 -2.29 13.21 7.21
C ALA A 424 -1.06 14.12 7.27
N ASP A 425 -1.18 15.28 7.92
CA ASP A 425 -0.02 16.15 8.17
C ASP A 425 0.91 15.59 9.26
N SER A 426 2.14 15.26 8.87
CA SER A 426 3.19 14.72 9.76
C SER A 426 3.52 15.57 10.99
N GLY A 427 3.25 16.88 10.99
CA GLY A 427 3.52 17.72 12.17
C GLY A 427 2.70 17.34 13.40
N VAL A 428 1.47 16.85 13.17
CA VAL A 428 0.54 16.40 14.22
C VAL A 428 0.55 14.87 14.35
N PHE A 429 0.83 14.15 13.25
CA PHE A 429 0.70 12.70 13.16
C PHE A 429 2.02 11.93 13.09
N GLY A 430 3.17 12.57 13.30
CA GLY A 430 4.52 12.00 13.08
C GLY A 430 4.92 10.78 13.93
N ARG A 431 4.03 10.22 14.75
CA ARG A 431 4.23 8.93 15.46
C ARG A 431 3.49 7.75 14.84
N ILE A 432 2.64 8.00 13.84
CA ILE A 432 1.84 6.98 13.17
C ILE A 432 2.67 6.37 12.04
N THR A 433 2.75 5.05 12.01
CA THR A 433 3.50 4.28 11.01
C THR A 433 2.59 3.56 10.01
N THR A 434 1.30 3.43 10.30
CA THR A 434 0.32 2.81 9.40
C THR A 434 0.12 3.73 8.18
N PRO A 435 0.39 3.25 6.95
CA PRO A 435 0.19 4.05 5.73
C PRO A 435 -1.27 4.44 5.52
N ALA A 436 -1.52 5.49 4.74
CA ALA A 436 -2.83 5.78 4.18
C ALA A 436 -2.90 5.23 2.76
N ARG A 437 -3.73 4.20 2.52
CA ARG A 437 -3.83 3.53 1.21
C ARG A 437 -5.24 3.64 0.65
N LEU A 438 -5.34 4.19 -0.54
CA LEU A 438 -6.53 4.05 -1.39
C LEU A 438 -6.28 2.93 -2.39
N ILE A 439 -7.03 1.85 -2.27
CA ILE A 439 -6.80 0.62 -3.03
C ILE A 439 -8.03 0.32 -3.87
N ILE A 440 -7.82 0.09 -5.16
CA ILE A 440 -8.83 -0.51 -6.04
C ILE A 440 -8.58 -2.01 -6.08
N GLU A 441 -9.58 -2.82 -5.75
CA GLU A 441 -9.51 -4.27 -5.89
C GLU A 441 -10.34 -4.74 -7.08
N GLY A 442 -9.70 -5.39 -8.05
CA GLY A 442 -10.35 -5.79 -9.29
C GLY A 442 -10.36 -4.70 -10.38
N ASP A 443 -11.23 -4.89 -11.38
CA ASP A 443 -11.37 -4.04 -12.57
C ASP A 443 -12.41 -2.93 -12.30
N HIS A 444 -11.98 -1.89 -11.58
CA HIS A 444 -12.82 -0.77 -11.17
C HIS A 444 -12.12 0.58 -11.39
N GLU A 445 -12.91 1.65 -11.42
CA GLU A 445 -12.45 3.00 -11.73
C GLU A 445 -12.71 3.98 -10.59
N VAL A 446 -11.74 4.86 -10.32
CA VAL A 446 -11.87 6.10 -9.55
C VAL A 446 -11.60 7.27 -10.50
N ALA A 447 -12.67 7.93 -10.98
CA ALA A 447 -12.58 9.13 -11.81
C ALA A 447 -12.61 10.44 -11.01
N ARG A 448 -12.78 10.37 -9.69
CA ARG A 448 -12.64 11.50 -8.79
C ARG A 448 -11.17 11.91 -8.68
N GLY A 449 -10.91 13.20 -8.51
CA GLY A 449 -9.57 13.67 -8.22
C GLY A 449 -9.05 13.11 -6.90
N VAL A 450 -7.74 13.02 -6.76
CA VAL A 450 -7.07 12.58 -5.53
C VAL A 450 -6.07 13.65 -5.10
N ALA A 451 -6.16 14.05 -3.83
CA ALA A 451 -5.30 15.05 -3.23
C ALA A 451 -4.52 14.43 -2.06
N PHE A 452 -3.19 14.40 -2.20
CA PHE A 452 -2.31 13.97 -1.11
C PHE A 452 -2.18 15.07 -0.05
N ALA A 453 -2.22 14.67 1.22
CA ALA A 453 -1.94 15.55 2.35
C ALA A 453 -0.47 15.97 2.41
N ALA A 454 -0.20 17.14 3.02
CA ALA A 454 1.15 17.64 3.25
C ALA A 454 1.95 16.76 4.23
N GLY A 455 3.27 16.92 4.24
CA GLY A 455 4.18 16.31 5.21
C GLY A 455 4.67 14.92 4.85
N THR A 456 5.26 14.25 5.84
CA THR A 456 6.03 12.99 5.71
C THR A 456 5.25 11.70 5.94
N PHE A 457 3.91 11.78 5.90
CA PHE A 457 3.08 10.61 6.11
C PHE A 457 3.15 9.66 4.91
N ASP A 458 3.18 8.35 5.12
CA ASP A 458 3.18 7.37 4.03
C ASP A 458 1.82 7.34 3.33
N LYS A 459 1.80 7.69 2.04
CA LYS A 459 0.58 7.88 1.24
C LYS A 459 0.66 7.04 -0.02
N ARG A 460 -0.31 6.15 -0.22
CA ARG A 460 -0.29 5.21 -1.33
C ARG A 460 -1.58 5.17 -2.12
N LEU A 461 -1.46 5.10 -3.44
CA LEU A 461 -2.53 4.76 -4.35
C LEU A 461 -2.15 3.49 -5.09
N GLY A 462 -3.07 2.56 -5.25
CA GLY A 462 -2.72 1.34 -5.95
C GLY A 462 -3.87 0.40 -6.17
N ALA A 463 -3.50 -0.80 -6.60
CA ALA A 463 -4.45 -1.86 -6.86
C ALA A 463 -3.94 -3.22 -6.44
N ARG A 464 -4.90 -4.14 -6.24
CA ARG A 464 -4.65 -5.56 -6.03
C ARG A 464 -5.74 -6.41 -6.68
N GLY A 465 -5.44 -7.67 -7.00
CA GLY A 465 -6.42 -8.63 -7.52
C GLY A 465 -7.11 -8.20 -8.82
N THR A 466 -6.44 -7.47 -9.72
CA THR A 466 -7.05 -6.98 -10.97
C THR A 466 -7.14 -8.07 -12.04
N GLY A 467 -6.31 -9.12 -11.93
CA GLY A 467 -6.28 -10.23 -12.88
C GLY A 467 -5.93 -9.74 -14.30
N ALA A 468 -6.76 -10.08 -15.29
CA ALA A 468 -6.57 -9.61 -16.67
C ALA A 468 -7.15 -8.21 -16.94
N GLY A 469 -7.91 -7.65 -16.00
CA GLY A 469 -8.44 -6.28 -16.06
C GLY A 469 -7.44 -5.24 -15.54
N ALA A 470 -7.87 -3.98 -15.46
CA ALA A 470 -7.04 -2.90 -14.96
C ALA A 470 -7.84 -2.04 -13.96
N ALA A 471 -7.31 -1.87 -12.76
CA ALA A 471 -7.78 -0.80 -11.90
C ALA A 471 -7.45 0.56 -12.52
N GLU A 472 -8.38 1.50 -12.48
CA GLU A 472 -8.25 2.77 -13.19
C GLU A 472 -8.35 3.97 -12.24
N PHE A 473 -7.33 4.83 -12.27
CA PHE A 473 -7.37 6.19 -11.71
C PHE A 473 -7.41 7.20 -12.87
N SER A 474 -8.63 7.54 -13.32
CA SER A 474 -8.84 8.47 -14.43
C SER A 474 -9.02 9.93 -14.00
N GLY A 475 -9.31 10.15 -12.71
CA GLY A 475 -9.34 11.49 -12.11
C GLY A 475 -7.93 12.08 -11.94
N PRO A 476 -7.81 13.42 -11.82
CA PRO A 476 -6.52 14.06 -11.63
C PRO A 476 -5.93 13.73 -10.24
N VAL A 477 -4.63 13.44 -10.18
CA VAL A 477 -3.88 13.26 -8.93
C VAL A 477 -2.95 14.47 -8.74
N THR A 478 -3.12 15.19 -7.63
CA THR A 478 -2.33 16.39 -7.34
C THR A 478 -1.32 16.13 -6.23
N LEU A 479 -0.04 16.32 -6.55
CA LEU A 479 1.07 16.27 -5.62
C LEU A 479 1.33 17.68 -5.08
N ARG A 480 1.44 17.80 -3.76
CA ARG A 480 1.83 19.06 -3.13
C ARG A 480 3.36 19.18 -3.04
N PRO A 481 3.93 20.40 -3.12
CA PRO A 481 5.38 20.59 -2.99
C PRO A 481 5.91 20.34 -1.57
N ASP A 482 5.02 20.13 -0.59
CA ASP A 482 5.33 19.81 0.81
C ASP A 482 4.97 18.36 1.18
N SER A 483 4.62 17.51 0.22
CA SER A 483 4.15 16.13 0.44
C SER A 483 5.22 15.11 0.07
N THR A 484 5.81 14.44 1.06
CA THR A 484 6.81 13.37 0.87
C THR A 484 6.18 11.98 1.02
N GLU A 485 6.94 10.90 0.81
CA GLU A 485 6.48 9.50 0.97
C GLU A 485 5.25 9.15 0.11
N ILE A 486 5.26 9.58 -1.15
CA ILE A 486 4.20 9.28 -2.12
C ILE A 486 4.56 8.00 -2.87
N LYS A 487 3.66 7.01 -2.84
CA LYS A 487 3.88 5.71 -3.45
C LYS A 487 2.72 5.33 -4.37
N LEU A 488 3.02 4.78 -5.53
CA LEU A 488 2.04 4.14 -6.42
C LEU A 488 2.36 2.65 -6.51
N PHE A 489 1.35 1.78 -6.48
CA PHE A 489 1.63 0.34 -6.48
C PHE A 489 0.57 -0.52 -7.19
N ALA A 490 1.02 -1.63 -7.75
CA ALA A 490 0.22 -2.80 -8.09
C ALA A 490 0.80 -4.00 -7.34
N GLU A 491 0.01 -4.60 -6.44
CA GLU A 491 0.51 -5.49 -5.39
C GLU A 491 1.11 -6.79 -5.96
N GLY A 492 0.33 -7.59 -6.68
CA GLY A 492 0.78 -8.84 -7.29
C GLY A 492 1.32 -8.67 -8.70
N ALA A 493 2.17 -9.60 -9.16
CA ALA A 493 2.78 -9.57 -10.49
C ALA A 493 1.78 -9.55 -11.67
N ALA A 494 0.56 -10.04 -11.47
CA ALA A 494 -0.52 -9.99 -12.46
C ALA A 494 -1.39 -8.72 -12.34
N ASP A 495 -1.20 -7.92 -11.29
CA ASP A 495 -2.00 -6.73 -11.06
C ASP A 495 -1.54 -5.57 -11.95
N LEU A 496 -2.52 -4.81 -12.43
CA LEU A 496 -2.33 -3.64 -13.28
C LEU A 496 -3.16 -2.49 -12.73
N VAL A 497 -2.49 -1.40 -12.36
CA VAL A 497 -3.13 -0.11 -12.09
C VAL A 497 -2.77 0.88 -13.18
N ASN A 498 -3.77 1.48 -13.80
CA ASN A 498 -3.60 2.50 -14.83
C ASN A 498 -3.99 3.88 -14.28
N PHE A 499 -3.11 4.85 -14.48
CA PHE A 499 -3.37 6.26 -14.20
C PHE A 499 -3.54 6.99 -15.54
N SER A 500 -4.78 7.09 -16.05
CA SER A 500 -5.08 7.85 -17.27
C SER A 500 -5.28 9.35 -17.01
N GLY A 501 -5.62 9.72 -15.78
CA GLY A 501 -5.76 11.12 -15.34
C GLY A 501 -4.41 11.86 -15.28
N ALA A 502 -4.46 13.19 -15.15
CA ALA A 502 -3.25 13.98 -14.99
C ALA A 502 -2.60 13.74 -13.61
N LEU A 503 -1.28 13.51 -13.55
CA LEU A 503 -0.50 13.62 -12.32
C LEU A 503 0.32 14.90 -12.39
N SER A 504 0.17 15.82 -11.44
CA SER A 504 0.79 17.15 -11.51
C SER A 504 1.22 17.68 -10.14
N GLY A 505 2.04 18.73 -10.13
CA GLY A 505 2.53 19.39 -8.91
C GLY A 505 3.86 18.82 -8.39
N GLY A 506 4.04 18.74 -7.08
CA GLY A 506 5.27 18.24 -6.46
C GLY A 506 6.42 19.26 -6.42
N ASP A 507 7.61 18.76 -6.06
CA ASP A 507 8.86 19.54 -5.96
C ASP A 507 10.06 18.65 -6.34
N THR A 508 11.05 19.20 -7.05
CA THR A 508 12.20 18.43 -7.56
C THR A 508 13.14 17.91 -6.46
N SER A 509 12.98 18.38 -5.22
CA SER A 509 13.70 17.83 -4.06
C SER A 509 13.03 16.61 -3.44
N LEU A 510 11.82 16.26 -3.90
CA LEU A 510 11.01 15.16 -3.38
C LEU A 510 10.99 13.98 -4.36
N THR A 511 10.56 12.84 -3.84
CA THR A 511 10.49 11.58 -4.58
C THR A 511 9.06 11.04 -4.65
N MET A 512 8.81 10.22 -5.66
CA MET A 512 7.68 9.29 -5.74
C MET A 512 8.25 7.90 -5.95
N GLU A 513 7.69 6.89 -5.27
CA GLU A 513 8.11 5.49 -5.48
C GLU A 513 7.03 4.69 -6.21
N ILE A 514 7.45 3.86 -7.15
CA ILE A 514 6.61 2.91 -7.89
C ILE A 514 6.93 1.51 -7.37
N ASN A 515 5.89 0.80 -6.94
CA ASN A 515 5.95 -0.56 -6.41
C ASN A 515 7.04 -0.78 -5.34
N PRO A 516 7.09 0.02 -4.26
CA PRO A 516 8.00 -0.24 -3.15
C PRO A 516 7.58 -1.46 -2.34
N GLU A 517 8.47 -1.93 -1.48
CA GLU A 517 8.20 -2.94 -0.44
C GLU A 517 7.76 -4.31 -0.99
N GLY A 518 8.28 -4.67 -2.17
CA GLY A 518 8.07 -5.99 -2.78
C GLY A 518 6.81 -6.11 -3.63
N ALA A 519 6.16 -5.00 -3.99
CA ALA A 519 5.13 -5.01 -5.02
C ALA A 519 5.74 -5.34 -6.40
N GLU A 520 5.05 -6.18 -7.18
CA GLU A 520 5.60 -6.73 -8.44
C GLU A 520 4.76 -6.41 -9.68
N GLY A 521 3.59 -5.78 -9.51
CA GLY A 521 2.67 -5.53 -10.61
C GLY A 521 3.08 -4.42 -11.56
N THR A 522 2.17 -4.06 -12.46
CA THR A 522 2.37 -2.98 -13.43
C THR A 522 1.66 -1.71 -12.98
N VAL A 523 2.41 -0.62 -12.84
CA VAL A 523 1.88 0.74 -12.76
C VAL A 523 1.98 1.35 -14.15
N ARG A 524 0.83 1.58 -14.79
CA ARG A 524 0.74 2.16 -16.12
C ARG A 524 0.39 3.64 -16.05
N PHE A 525 1.11 4.47 -16.79
CA PHE A 525 0.74 5.85 -17.10
C PHE A 525 0.21 5.93 -18.52
N SER A 526 -1.02 6.41 -18.67
CA SER A 526 -1.67 6.62 -19.97
C SER A 526 -2.45 7.93 -20.01
N GLY A 527 -3.10 8.23 -21.13
CA GLY A 527 -3.95 9.42 -21.25
C GLY A 527 -3.16 10.71 -21.09
N ALA A 528 -3.51 11.51 -20.09
CA ALA A 528 -2.89 12.81 -19.86
C ALA A 528 -1.41 12.71 -19.48
N ASP A 529 -0.61 13.71 -19.88
CA ASP A 529 0.79 13.80 -19.49
C ASP A 529 0.95 13.91 -17.95
N LYS A 530 2.02 13.29 -17.46
CA LYS A 530 2.43 13.32 -16.06
C LYS A 530 3.47 14.42 -15.89
N THR A 531 3.04 15.54 -15.33
CA THR A 531 3.78 16.82 -15.24
C THR A 531 4.27 17.15 -13.84
N TYR A 532 4.24 16.17 -12.93
CA TYR A 532 4.76 16.34 -11.57
C TYR A 532 6.30 16.47 -11.58
N ALA A 533 6.83 17.12 -10.54
CA ALA A 533 8.24 17.46 -10.43
C ALA A 533 9.09 16.48 -9.59
N ASN A 534 8.47 15.68 -8.72
CA ASN A 534 9.18 14.69 -7.90
C ASN A 534 9.93 13.69 -8.77
N SER A 535 11.16 13.32 -8.43
CA SER A 535 11.87 12.21 -9.10
C SER A 535 11.17 10.88 -8.84
N THR A 536 11.08 10.03 -9.86
CA THR A 536 10.32 8.77 -9.81
C THR A 536 11.25 7.60 -9.65
N PHE A 537 11.24 6.96 -8.48
CA PHE A 537 11.98 5.73 -8.23
C PHE A 537 11.10 4.51 -8.52
N VAL A 538 11.53 3.65 -9.44
CA VAL A 538 10.93 2.33 -9.62
C VAL A 538 11.66 1.36 -8.71
N ARG A 539 10.95 0.86 -7.70
CA ARG A 539 11.47 -0.03 -6.64
C ARG A 539 11.15 -1.51 -6.90
N GLY A 540 10.12 -1.78 -7.70
CA GLY A 540 9.70 -3.13 -8.06
C GLY A 540 8.79 -3.12 -9.30
N GLY A 541 8.48 -4.31 -9.82
CA GLY A 541 7.59 -4.50 -10.96
C GLY A 541 7.91 -3.63 -12.18
N VAL A 542 6.86 -3.13 -12.83
CA VAL A 542 6.96 -2.37 -14.09
C VAL A 542 6.31 -0.99 -13.95
N LEU A 543 7.04 0.06 -14.33
CA LEU A 543 6.48 1.35 -14.74
C LEU A 543 6.32 1.35 -16.27
N GLU A 544 5.07 1.30 -16.74
CA GLU A 544 4.76 1.27 -18.17
C GLU A 544 4.20 2.62 -18.63
N LEU A 545 4.74 3.20 -19.70
CA LEU A 545 4.19 4.40 -20.33
C LEU A 545 3.48 4.05 -21.64
N ALA A 546 2.19 4.37 -21.72
CA ALA A 546 1.41 4.17 -22.94
C ALA A 546 1.78 5.17 -24.04
N LEU A 547 1.54 4.79 -25.29
CA LEU A 547 1.78 5.66 -26.45
C LEU A 547 0.99 6.97 -26.33
N GLY A 548 1.68 8.10 -26.55
CA GLY A 548 1.08 9.43 -26.48
C GLY A 548 1.04 10.03 -25.08
N THR A 549 1.62 9.37 -24.08
CA THR A 549 1.76 9.90 -22.71
C THR A 549 3.23 10.21 -22.40
N THR A 550 3.45 11.36 -21.78
CA THR A 550 4.77 11.83 -21.36
C THR A 550 4.90 11.85 -19.84
N ILE A 551 6.06 11.48 -19.30
CA ILE A 551 6.47 11.80 -17.92
C ILE A 551 7.57 12.87 -17.94
N SER A 552 7.37 13.95 -17.20
CA SER A 552 8.31 15.07 -17.14
C SER A 552 9.41 14.88 -16.09
N ALA A 553 9.14 14.09 -15.05
CA ALA A 553 10.10 13.76 -14.00
C ALA A 553 11.15 12.75 -14.48
N GLU A 554 12.35 12.84 -13.91
CA GLU A 554 13.39 11.83 -14.08
C GLU A 554 12.92 10.50 -13.47
N THR A 555 13.15 9.40 -14.20
CA THR A 555 12.84 8.04 -13.75
C THR A 555 14.12 7.30 -13.38
N ILE A 556 14.17 6.73 -12.17
CA ILE A 556 15.34 6.03 -11.62
C ILE A 556 14.93 4.58 -11.35
N LEU A 557 15.60 3.63 -12.00
CA LEU A 557 15.35 2.20 -11.86
C LEU A 557 16.32 1.64 -10.81
N GLU A 558 15.86 1.52 -9.57
CA GLU A 558 16.67 1.12 -8.42
C GLU A 558 15.83 0.24 -7.49
N PRO A 559 15.87 -1.10 -7.67
CA PRO A 559 15.03 -2.00 -6.90
C PRO A 559 15.42 -2.01 -5.41
N ASP A 560 14.43 -1.97 -4.51
CA ASP A 560 14.66 -1.98 -3.05
C ASP A 560 14.82 -3.40 -2.46
N THR A 561 14.35 -4.40 -3.20
CA THR A 561 14.27 -5.80 -2.81
C THR A 561 14.85 -6.69 -3.92
N ALA A 562 14.75 -8.01 -3.78
CA ALA A 562 15.26 -8.94 -4.78
C ALA A 562 14.45 -8.96 -6.10
N GLY A 563 13.41 -8.13 -6.23
CA GLY A 563 12.65 -7.94 -7.47
C GLY A 563 13.43 -7.23 -8.58
N LEU A 564 12.75 -7.06 -9.72
CA LEU A 564 13.20 -6.24 -10.85
C LEU A 564 12.49 -4.88 -10.81
N ALA A 565 13.20 -3.82 -11.22
CA ALA A 565 12.61 -2.50 -11.45
C ALA A 565 12.68 -2.19 -12.95
N VAL A 566 11.53 -2.18 -13.62
CA VAL A 566 11.46 -2.07 -15.08
C VAL A 566 10.82 -0.76 -15.51
N ALA A 567 11.42 -0.04 -16.47
CA ALA A 567 10.71 0.95 -17.27
C ALA A 567 10.45 0.40 -18.67
N GLY A 568 9.21 0.53 -19.12
CA GLY A 568 8.82 0.10 -20.47
C GLY A 568 7.65 0.86 -21.06
N GLY A 569 7.10 0.32 -22.15
CA GLY A 569 6.04 0.94 -22.92
C GLY A 569 6.55 1.79 -24.09
N ALA A 570 5.62 2.50 -24.73
CA ALA A 570 5.83 3.26 -25.98
C ALA A 570 5.59 4.77 -25.81
N GLY A 571 5.49 5.26 -24.58
CA GLY A 571 5.40 6.69 -24.27
C GLY A 571 6.76 7.39 -24.21
N ASN A 572 6.77 8.62 -23.69
CA ASN A 572 7.95 9.48 -23.65
C ASN A 572 8.41 9.77 -22.20
N PHE A 573 9.61 9.32 -21.86
CA PHE A 573 10.30 9.64 -20.61
C PHE A 573 11.10 10.94 -20.74
N ALA A 574 10.41 12.07 -20.90
CA ALA A 574 11.04 13.36 -21.19
C ALA A 574 12.03 13.82 -20.10
N GLY A 575 11.80 13.45 -18.84
CA GLY A 575 12.73 13.73 -17.73
C GLY A 575 14.03 12.92 -17.74
N GLY A 576 14.13 11.91 -18.61
CA GLY A 576 15.28 11.00 -18.68
C GLY A 576 15.12 9.75 -17.82
N ILE A 577 16.06 8.81 -17.98
CA ILE A 577 16.10 7.53 -17.26
C ILE A 577 17.50 7.26 -16.70
N GLN A 578 17.58 6.93 -15.41
CA GLN A 578 18.76 6.33 -14.80
C GLN A 578 18.51 4.84 -14.56
N VAL A 579 19.41 4.00 -15.07
CA VAL A 579 19.41 2.54 -14.85
C VAL A 579 20.49 2.21 -13.87
N ALA A 580 20.11 2.03 -12.59
CA ALA A 580 21.04 1.59 -11.55
C ALA A 580 21.24 0.06 -11.60
N ASP A 581 22.00 -0.47 -10.65
CA ASP A 581 22.20 -1.91 -10.49
C ASP A 581 20.84 -2.63 -10.45
N ARG A 582 20.69 -3.67 -11.28
CA ARG A 582 19.46 -4.48 -11.43
C ARG A 582 18.22 -3.75 -11.96
N GLY A 583 18.33 -2.47 -12.33
CA GLY A 583 17.30 -1.78 -13.11
C GLY A 583 17.24 -2.31 -14.55
N VAL A 584 16.06 -2.30 -15.17
CA VAL A 584 15.85 -2.84 -16.53
C VAL A 584 15.08 -1.86 -17.42
N ILE A 585 15.61 -1.55 -18.59
CA ILE A 585 14.84 -0.90 -19.66
C ILE A 585 14.27 -1.96 -20.60
N SER A 586 12.97 -1.91 -20.88
CA SER A 586 12.27 -2.80 -21.81
C SER A 586 11.42 -1.98 -22.80
N PRO A 587 11.93 -1.63 -23.98
CA PRO A 587 11.19 -0.80 -24.93
C PRO A 587 9.89 -1.46 -25.40
N GLY A 588 8.82 -0.66 -25.57
CA GLY A 588 7.57 -1.13 -26.15
C GLY A 588 6.70 -2.02 -25.25
N MET A 589 5.77 -2.73 -25.90
CA MET A 589 4.88 -3.75 -25.32
C MET A 589 4.96 -5.00 -26.20
N GLY A 590 6.13 -5.65 -26.20
CA GLY A 590 6.64 -6.33 -27.39
C GLY A 590 7.58 -5.38 -28.15
N VAL A 591 7.98 -5.76 -29.37
CA VAL A 591 8.86 -4.92 -30.19
C VAL A 591 8.32 -3.50 -30.35
N GLY A 592 9.13 -2.51 -30.00
CA GLY A 592 8.73 -1.11 -30.07
C GLY A 592 9.85 -0.10 -29.86
N MET A 593 9.45 1.16 -29.73
CA MET A 593 10.36 2.28 -29.49
C MET A 593 10.07 2.89 -28.13
N LEU A 594 11.11 3.05 -27.31
CA LEU A 594 11.10 3.85 -26.09
C LEU A 594 11.74 5.19 -26.38
N VAL A 595 11.03 6.28 -26.05
CA VAL A 595 11.54 7.65 -26.20
C VAL A 595 11.86 8.22 -24.84
N SER A 596 12.97 8.95 -24.70
CA SER A 596 13.33 9.61 -23.44
C SER A 596 14.14 10.89 -23.66
N GLY A 597 14.27 11.70 -22.61
CA GLY A 597 15.39 12.62 -22.45
C GLY A 597 16.71 11.87 -22.24
N SER A 598 17.73 12.56 -21.70
CA SER A 598 19.04 11.95 -21.44
C SER A 598 18.94 10.70 -20.55
N GLN A 599 19.81 9.71 -20.79
CA GLN A 599 19.87 8.50 -19.96
C GLN A 599 21.24 8.26 -19.36
N SER A 600 21.28 7.54 -18.24
CA SER A 600 22.51 6.99 -17.66
C SER A 600 22.37 5.49 -17.40
N TRP A 601 23.33 4.70 -17.87
CA TRP A 601 23.36 3.25 -17.68
C TRP A 601 24.57 2.89 -16.80
N GLU A 602 24.25 2.45 -15.59
CA GLU A 602 25.25 2.12 -14.57
C GLU A 602 25.64 0.64 -14.60
N SER A 603 26.72 0.32 -13.89
CA SER A 603 27.17 -1.07 -13.77
C SER A 603 26.09 -1.94 -13.12
N GLY A 604 25.86 -3.15 -13.65
CA GLY A 604 24.85 -4.09 -13.15
C GLY A 604 23.41 -3.80 -13.62
N GLY A 605 23.16 -2.67 -14.29
CA GLY A 605 21.91 -2.40 -14.99
C GLY A 605 21.71 -3.30 -16.22
N ALA A 606 20.48 -3.33 -16.74
CA ALA A 606 20.13 -4.15 -17.90
C ALA A 606 19.19 -3.46 -18.91
N CYS A 607 19.18 -3.98 -20.12
CA CYS A 607 18.21 -3.66 -21.17
C CYS A 607 17.74 -4.96 -21.85
N GLU A 608 16.44 -5.09 -22.04
CA GLU A 608 15.84 -6.11 -22.90
C GLU A 608 15.70 -5.57 -24.33
N ILE A 609 16.12 -6.37 -25.31
CA ILE A 609 15.97 -6.11 -26.74
C ILE A 609 15.25 -7.31 -27.36
N GLU A 610 14.03 -7.08 -27.79
CA GLU A 610 13.22 -8.02 -28.53
C GLU A 610 13.42 -7.84 -30.03
N ILE A 611 13.49 -8.95 -30.75
CA ILE A 611 13.64 -8.98 -32.21
C ILE A 611 12.54 -9.89 -32.77
N LEU A 612 11.66 -9.32 -33.59
CA LEU A 612 10.52 -9.97 -34.24
C LEU A 612 10.76 -10.19 -35.75
N ASP A 613 11.41 -9.24 -36.40
CA ASP A 613 11.79 -9.31 -37.81
C ASP A 613 13.13 -8.62 -38.01
N PRO A 614 14.20 -9.34 -38.38
CA PRO A 614 15.55 -8.80 -38.48
C PRO A 614 15.73 -7.81 -39.65
N SER A 615 14.69 -7.55 -40.45
CA SER A 615 14.73 -6.73 -41.66
C SER A 615 13.74 -5.57 -41.71
N SER A 616 12.80 -5.48 -40.76
CA SER A 616 11.72 -4.48 -40.77
C SER A 616 12.08 -3.11 -40.17
N GLY A 617 13.30 -2.94 -39.66
CA GLY A 617 13.80 -1.66 -39.14
C GLY A 617 13.61 -1.48 -37.62
N PRO A 618 14.28 -0.48 -37.03
CA PRO A 618 14.23 -0.23 -35.59
C PRO A 618 12.84 0.28 -35.15
N GLY A 619 12.38 -0.13 -33.98
CA GLY A 619 11.06 0.16 -33.42
C GLY A 619 9.89 -0.59 -34.08
N ILE A 620 10.16 -1.44 -35.08
CA ILE A 620 9.15 -2.23 -35.81
C ILE A 620 9.55 -3.70 -35.88
N GLY A 621 10.77 -3.97 -36.35
CA GLY A 621 11.34 -5.32 -36.43
C GLY A 621 12.12 -5.72 -35.19
N TRP A 622 12.71 -4.76 -34.49
CA TRP A 622 13.40 -4.94 -33.20
C TRP A 622 13.30 -3.66 -32.38
N ASP A 623 13.59 -3.75 -31.10
CA ASP A 623 13.49 -2.62 -30.19
C ASP A 623 14.45 -1.46 -30.50
N LEU A 624 13.97 -0.23 -30.23
CA LEU A 624 14.79 0.98 -30.31
C LEU A 624 14.62 1.83 -29.05
N ILE A 625 15.73 2.29 -28.50
CA ILE A 625 15.77 3.35 -27.48
C ILE A 625 16.20 4.65 -28.17
N SER A 626 15.30 5.63 -28.24
CA SER A 626 15.53 6.94 -28.85
C SER A 626 15.67 8.01 -27.77
N ILE A 627 16.88 8.56 -27.64
CA ILE A 627 17.28 9.46 -26.56
C ILE A 627 17.44 10.88 -27.12
N GLU A 628 16.53 11.77 -26.74
CA GLU A 628 16.64 13.22 -26.95
C GLU A 628 17.60 13.82 -25.90
N GLY A 629 18.89 13.53 -26.06
CA GLY A 629 19.96 13.98 -25.18
C GLY A 629 21.20 13.10 -25.28
N VAL A 630 21.92 13.01 -24.16
CA VAL A 630 23.14 12.20 -24.03
C VAL A 630 22.79 10.83 -23.44
N LEU A 631 23.45 9.78 -23.92
CA LEU A 631 23.57 8.52 -23.18
C LEU A 631 24.90 8.48 -22.43
N GLY A 632 24.86 8.46 -21.10
CA GLY A 632 26.03 8.27 -20.25
C GLY A 632 26.21 6.81 -19.84
N LEU A 633 27.37 6.22 -20.14
CA LEU A 633 27.71 4.85 -19.76
C LEU A 633 28.81 4.87 -18.67
N SER A 634 28.53 4.21 -17.54
CA SER A 634 29.51 4.05 -16.44
C SER A 634 29.82 2.57 -16.12
N ALA A 635 29.22 1.64 -16.86
CA ALA A 635 29.53 0.21 -16.78
C ALA A 635 31.00 -0.11 -17.10
N THR A 636 31.50 -1.21 -16.53
CA THR A 636 32.90 -1.65 -16.68
C THR A 636 32.95 -3.13 -17.07
N PRO A 637 34.04 -3.64 -17.66
CA PRO A 637 34.16 -5.07 -17.92
C PRO A 637 34.05 -5.95 -16.66
N GLU A 638 34.45 -5.43 -15.51
CA GLU A 638 34.36 -6.12 -14.21
C GLU A 638 32.95 -6.13 -13.63
N ASN A 639 32.13 -5.13 -13.97
CA ASN A 639 30.72 -5.05 -13.62
C ASN A 639 29.92 -4.50 -14.82
N PRO A 640 29.59 -5.37 -15.79
CA PRO A 640 29.08 -4.94 -17.09
C PRO A 640 27.59 -4.56 -17.04
N PHE A 641 27.16 -3.79 -18.04
CA PHE A 641 25.74 -3.61 -18.34
C PHE A 641 25.23 -4.81 -19.14
N LEU A 642 24.06 -5.33 -18.78
CA LEU A 642 23.50 -6.53 -19.39
C LEU A 642 22.57 -6.19 -20.55
N LEU A 643 22.89 -6.69 -21.74
CA LEU A 643 21.96 -6.70 -22.87
C LEU A 643 21.32 -8.08 -22.99
N ASN A 644 20.03 -8.18 -22.68
CA ASN A 644 19.26 -9.40 -22.82
C ASN A 644 18.56 -9.41 -24.18
N ILE A 645 18.97 -10.30 -25.08
CA ILE A 645 18.41 -10.38 -26.44
C ILE A 645 17.44 -11.54 -26.53
N ARG A 646 16.22 -11.23 -26.96
CA ARG A 646 15.13 -12.18 -27.09
C ARG A 646 14.62 -12.22 -28.52
N SER A 647 14.45 -13.42 -29.07
CA SER A 647 13.82 -13.61 -30.38
C SER A 647 12.32 -13.89 -30.22
N LEU A 648 11.51 -13.26 -31.06
CA LEU A 648 10.08 -13.45 -31.13
C LEU A 648 9.68 -14.09 -32.46
N THR A 649 8.70 -14.98 -32.38
CA THR A 649 7.94 -15.49 -33.53
C THR A 649 7.04 -14.39 -34.09
N ALA A 650 6.53 -14.55 -35.32
CA ALA A 650 5.62 -13.58 -35.94
C ALA A 650 4.33 -13.27 -35.14
N SER A 651 3.99 -14.06 -34.13
CA SER A 651 2.88 -13.80 -33.20
C SER A 651 3.28 -13.02 -31.94
N GLY A 652 4.55 -12.60 -31.81
CA GLY A 652 5.07 -11.89 -30.64
C GLY A 652 5.47 -12.79 -29.47
N GLU A 653 5.41 -14.11 -29.62
CA GLU A 653 5.80 -15.06 -28.59
C GLU A 653 7.27 -15.43 -28.69
N GLY A 654 7.92 -15.71 -27.56
CA GLY A 654 9.31 -16.18 -27.53
C GLY A 654 9.52 -17.43 -28.37
N GLY A 655 10.48 -17.39 -29.30
CA GLY A 655 10.71 -18.51 -30.22
C GLY A 655 11.61 -18.16 -31.39
N PRO A 656 11.73 -19.05 -32.39
CA PRO A 656 12.59 -18.83 -33.56
C PRO A 656 12.20 -17.59 -34.36
N LEU A 657 13.20 -16.78 -34.70
CA LEU A 657 13.10 -15.52 -35.44
C LEU A 657 12.92 -15.78 -36.93
N ALA A 658 11.73 -15.43 -37.44
CA ALA A 658 11.47 -15.52 -38.86
C ALA A 658 12.44 -14.64 -39.67
N GLY A 659 13.05 -15.21 -40.72
CA GLY A 659 13.98 -14.48 -41.59
C GLY A 659 15.42 -14.35 -41.07
N PHE A 660 15.70 -14.86 -39.88
CA PHE A 660 17.07 -14.96 -39.38
C PHE A 660 17.82 -16.14 -40.02
N SER A 661 19.10 -15.95 -40.30
CA SER A 661 19.99 -16.96 -40.84
C SER A 661 21.31 -16.91 -40.07
N PRO A 662 21.69 -17.97 -39.33
CA PRO A 662 22.86 -17.95 -38.46
C PRO A 662 24.20 -17.84 -39.23
N THR A 663 24.15 -17.88 -40.57
CA THR A 663 25.31 -17.72 -41.47
C THR A 663 25.40 -16.33 -42.11
N ARG A 664 24.50 -15.40 -41.77
CA ARG A 664 24.51 -14.02 -42.29
C ARG A 664 24.84 -13.01 -41.19
N GLU A 665 25.53 -11.95 -41.57
CA GLU A 665 25.76 -10.81 -40.68
C GLU A 665 24.48 -10.00 -40.52
N TYR A 666 24.24 -9.54 -39.30
CA TYR A 666 23.16 -8.62 -38.97
C TYR A 666 23.71 -7.45 -38.16
N SER A 667 23.06 -6.30 -38.31
CA SER A 667 23.38 -5.07 -37.58
C SER A 667 22.08 -4.33 -37.30
N TRP A 668 21.68 -4.30 -36.04
CA TRP A 668 20.44 -3.68 -35.58
C TRP A 668 20.76 -2.45 -34.75
N LYS A 669 20.24 -1.28 -35.16
CA LYS A 669 20.35 -0.07 -34.34
C LYS A 669 19.42 -0.22 -33.14
N ILE A 670 19.98 -0.27 -31.95
CA ILE A 670 19.22 -0.49 -30.69
C ILE A 670 19.15 0.78 -29.84
N VAL A 671 20.06 1.72 -30.04
CA VAL A 671 20.04 3.04 -29.38
C VAL A 671 20.36 4.12 -30.41
N GLU A 672 19.66 5.25 -30.32
CA GLU A 672 20.04 6.50 -30.96
C GLU A 672 19.97 7.68 -29.98
N THR A 673 20.84 8.66 -30.17
CA THR A 673 20.98 9.85 -29.31
C THR A 673 21.08 11.11 -30.17
N THR A 674 20.54 12.24 -29.69
CA THR A 674 20.73 13.54 -30.34
C THR A 674 22.07 14.20 -29.98
N ASP A 675 22.53 14.01 -28.73
CA ASP A 675 23.72 14.69 -28.19
C ASP A 675 24.91 13.75 -27.94
N GLY A 676 24.81 12.50 -28.37
CA GLY A 676 25.90 11.52 -28.40
C GLY A 676 25.94 10.54 -27.22
N VAL A 677 26.83 9.56 -27.34
CA VAL A 677 27.10 8.51 -26.35
C VAL A 677 28.45 8.76 -25.68
N ASN A 678 28.42 8.91 -24.36
CA ASN A 678 29.61 9.11 -23.52
C ASN A 678 29.99 7.82 -22.78
N GLY A 679 31.28 7.50 -22.75
CA GLY A 679 31.81 6.35 -21.99
C GLY A 679 31.66 4.99 -22.68
N PHE A 680 31.32 4.95 -23.98
CA PHE A 680 31.12 3.70 -24.70
C PHE A 680 32.37 2.82 -24.71
N ARG A 681 32.18 1.57 -24.30
CA ARG A 681 33.17 0.50 -24.29
C ARG A 681 32.45 -0.81 -24.61
N GLY A 682 32.77 -1.43 -25.74
CA GLY A 682 32.08 -2.66 -26.15
C GLY A 682 32.27 -3.83 -25.18
N ASP A 683 33.41 -3.87 -24.47
CA ASP A 683 33.75 -4.84 -23.44
C ASP A 683 33.08 -4.57 -22.08
N ALA A 684 32.39 -3.43 -21.92
CA ALA A 684 31.59 -3.12 -20.73
C ALA A 684 30.14 -3.62 -20.83
N PHE A 685 29.79 -4.31 -21.91
CA PHE A 685 28.50 -4.96 -22.10
C PHE A 685 28.66 -6.48 -22.03
N THR A 686 27.75 -7.13 -21.30
CA THR A 686 27.53 -8.58 -21.41
C THR A 686 26.27 -8.82 -22.19
N ILE A 687 26.37 -9.66 -23.22
CA ILE A 687 25.23 -10.02 -24.05
C ILE A 687 24.74 -11.40 -23.63
N ARG A 688 23.51 -11.47 -23.15
CA ARG A 688 22.80 -12.71 -22.85
C ARG A 688 21.85 -13.01 -24.01
N SER A 689 22.02 -14.18 -24.61
CA SER A 689 21.29 -14.63 -25.81
C SER A 689 20.68 -16.02 -25.64
N ASP A 690 20.48 -16.46 -24.40
CA ASP A 690 19.83 -17.74 -24.07
C ASP A 690 18.37 -17.79 -24.53
N THR A 691 17.71 -16.63 -24.58
CA THR A 691 16.35 -16.45 -25.09
C THR A 691 16.28 -16.10 -26.58
N PHE A 692 17.39 -16.20 -27.31
CA PHE A 692 17.44 -16.09 -28.77
C PHE A 692 17.48 -17.49 -29.42
N ILE A 693 16.33 -17.97 -29.89
CA ILE A 693 16.04 -19.39 -30.17
C ILE A 693 16.21 -19.72 -31.66
N ASP A 694 17.42 -19.53 -32.22
CA ASP A 694 17.70 -19.79 -33.66
C ASP A 694 19.00 -20.54 -33.97
N GLY A 695 19.53 -21.30 -33.01
CA GLY A 695 20.70 -22.16 -33.24
C GLY A 695 21.94 -21.34 -33.62
N LEU A 696 22.30 -20.39 -32.74
CA LEU A 696 23.43 -19.49 -32.90
C LEU A 696 24.72 -20.23 -33.26
N ARG A 697 25.40 -19.76 -34.32
CA ARG A 697 26.71 -20.25 -34.76
C ARG A 697 27.77 -19.15 -34.79
N GLY A 698 27.39 -17.95 -34.34
CA GLY A 698 28.18 -16.74 -34.35
C GLY A 698 28.13 -16.05 -33.00
N VAL A 699 28.65 -14.84 -32.95
CA VAL A 699 28.74 -14.03 -31.73
C VAL A 699 27.98 -12.73 -31.91
N PHE A 700 27.32 -12.29 -30.84
CA PHE A 700 26.78 -10.94 -30.75
C PHE A 700 27.84 -10.00 -30.17
N ALA A 701 27.83 -8.75 -30.61
CA ALA A 701 28.62 -7.67 -30.03
C ALA A 701 27.85 -6.35 -30.12
N VAL A 702 28.28 -5.35 -29.35
CA VAL A 702 27.79 -3.97 -29.52
C VAL A 702 28.88 -3.10 -30.14
N THR A 703 28.49 -2.23 -31.05
CA THR A 703 29.38 -1.27 -31.71
C THR A 703 28.79 0.13 -31.66
N LEU A 704 29.66 1.15 -31.64
CA LEU A 704 29.28 2.55 -31.72
C LEU A 704 29.39 3.04 -33.16
N GLU A 705 28.38 3.77 -33.63
CA GLU A 705 28.36 4.40 -34.95
C GLU A 705 29.51 5.40 -35.13
N GLU A 706 30.00 5.52 -36.35
CA GLU A 706 30.88 6.61 -36.75
C GLU A 706 30.14 7.95 -36.57
N GLY A 707 30.56 8.77 -35.61
CA GLY A 707 29.86 9.99 -35.19
C GLY A 707 29.43 9.95 -33.72
N GLY A 708 29.32 8.76 -33.12
CA GLY A 708 29.10 8.59 -31.69
C GLY A 708 27.64 8.76 -31.24
N ASN A 709 26.67 8.70 -32.15
CA ASN A 709 25.26 8.98 -31.86
C ASN A 709 24.36 7.75 -31.80
N ALA A 710 24.83 6.55 -32.15
CA ALA A 710 24.02 5.34 -32.13
C ALA A 710 24.83 4.11 -31.71
N ILE A 711 24.16 3.18 -31.02
CA ILE A 711 24.72 1.85 -30.68
C ILE A 711 24.00 0.81 -31.54
N TYR A 712 24.80 -0.06 -32.16
CA TYR A 712 24.33 -1.19 -32.95
C TYR A 712 24.62 -2.50 -32.21
N LEU A 713 23.63 -3.39 -32.17
CA LEU A 713 23.81 -4.80 -31.89
C LEU A 713 24.18 -5.50 -33.20
N THR A 714 25.36 -6.11 -33.25
CA THR A 714 25.83 -6.84 -34.42
C THR A 714 25.85 -8.34 -34.14
N TYR A 715 25.50 -9.14 -35.15
CA TYR A 715 25.73 -10.58 -35.16
C TYR A 715 26.72 -10.91 -36.27
N THR A 716 27.84 -11.51 -35.88
CA THR A 716 28.84 -12.02 -36.83
C THR A 716 28.74 -13.54 -36.86
N PRO A 717 28.37 -14.16 -38.00
CA PRO A 717 28.42 -15.59 -38.17
C PRO A 717 29.79 -16.12 -37.83
N GLY A 718 29.86 -17.23 -37.09
CA GLY A 718 31.08 -18.02 -37.08
C GLY A 718 31.35 -18.41 -38.52
N SER A 719 32.56 -18.15 -39.02
CA SER A 719 33.00 -18.70 -40.29
C SER A 719 32.68 -20.18 -40.26
N GLY A 720 31.82 -20.67 -41.17
CA GLY A 720 31.49 -22.08 -41.29
C GLY A 720 32.80 -22.86 -41.17
N GLY A 721 32.88 -23.75 -40.17
CA GLY A 721 34.14 -24.31 -39.69
C GLY A 721 35.07 -24.67 -40.84
N ALA A 722 36.36 -24.37 -40.73
CA ALA A 722 37.31 -24.87 -41.72
C ALA A 722 37.10 -26.38 -41.80
N THR A 723 36.52 -26.85 -42.90
CA THR A 723 36.17 -28.26 -43.02
C THR A 723 37.45 -29.05 -42.86
N VAL A 724 37.34 -30.21 -42.22
CA VAL A 724 38.45 -31.15 -42.08
C VAL A 724 39.22 -31.34 -43.39
N GLU A 725 38.49 -31.39 -44.51
CA GLU A 725 39.04 -31.56 -45.84
C GLU A 725 39.91 -30.36 -46.28
N ASN A 726 39.53 -29.13 -45.91
CA ASN A 726 40.30 -27.94 -46.24
C ASN A 726 41.59 -27.88 -45.41
N TRP A 727 41.49 -28.12 -44.09
CA TRP A 727 42.68 -28.14 -43.23
C TRP A 727 43.65 -29.26 -43.64
N LEU A 728 43.14 -30.46 -43.97
CA LEU A 728 43.99 -31.55 -44.47
C LEU A 728 44.69 -31.17 -45.79
N ALA A 729 43.99 -30.54 -46.72
CA ALA A 729 44.56 -30.10 -48.00
C ALA A 729 45.55 -28.93 -47.88
N GLU A 730 45.44 -28.12 -46.83
CA GLU A 730 46.39 -27.04 -46.52
C GLU A 730 47.70 -27.56 -45.93
N ASN A 731 47.64 -28.61 -45.11
CA ASN A 731 48.80 -29.15 -44.40
C ASN A 731 49.49 -30.31 -45.14
N PHE A 732 48.76 -31.05 -45.97
CA PHE A 732 49.27 -32.22 -46.68
C PHE A 732 49.04 -32.11 -48.19
N ASN A 733 50.05 -32.52 -48.96
CA ASN A 733 49.89 -32.66 -50.41
C ASN A 733 49.13 -33.94 -50.78
N ALA A 734 48.78 -34.09 -52.06
CA ALA A 734 47.98 -35.23 -52.54
C ALA A 734 48.62 -36.62 -52.32
N GLU A 735 49.95 -36.71 -52.33
CA GLU A 735 50.67 -37.96 -52.07
C GLU A 735 50.64 -38.30 -50.57
N GLU A 736 50.84 -37.29 -49.72
CA GLU A 736 50.79 -37.41 -48.25
C GLU A 736 49.37 -37.75 -47.75
N LEU A 737 48.32 -37.20 -48.37
CA LEU A 737 46.92 -37.53 -48.08
C LEU A 737 46.56 -38.98 -48.42
N SER A 738 47.33 -39.64 -49.29
CA SER A 738 47.12 -41.04 -49.66
C SER A 738 47.83 -42.03 -48.73
N ASP A 739 48.75 -41.55 -47.88
CA ASP A 739 49.49 -42.34 -46.90
C ASP A 739 48.98 -42.07 -45.49
N THR A 740 48.22 -43.02 -44.94
CA THR A 740 47.65 -42.91 -43.60
C THR A 740 48.67 -42.94 -42.47
N SER A 741 49.93 -43.31 -42.74
CA SER A 741 51.02 -43.19 -41.78
C SER A 741 51.57 -41.76 -41.66
N ILE A 742 51.22 -40.88 -42.61
CA ILE A 742 51.62 -39.47 -42.65
C ILE A 742 50.45 -38.57 -42.26
N SER A 743 49.27 -38.75 -42.87
CA SER A 743 48.12 -37.85 -42.72
C SER A 743 46.94 -38.46 -41.96
N GLY A 744 47.06 -39.72 -41.52
CA GLY A 744 46.02 -40.37 -40.72
C GLY A 744 45.85 -39.70 -39.36
N TRP A 745 44.65 -39.78 -38.78
CA TRP A 745 44.31 -39.14 -37.49
C TRP A 745 45.17 -39.57 -36.31
N GLY A 746 45.75 -40.77 -36.37
CA GLY A 746 46.69 -41.29 -35.39
C GLY A 746 48.16 -41.18 -35.79
N ALA A 747 48.48 -40.54 -36.93
CA ALA A 747 49.85 -40.27 -37.34
C ALA A 747 50.42 -39.10 -36.53
N ASP A 748 51.72 -39.16 -36.27
CA ASP A 748 52.56 -38.15 -35.59
C ASP A 748 53.84 -38.08 -36.43
N VAL A 749 53.77 -37.34 -37.55
CA VAL A 749 54.79 -37.40 -38.62
C VAL A 749 56.06 -36.63 -38.26
N ASP A 750 55.93 -35.60 -37.42
CA ASP A 750 57.03 -34.81 -36.89
C ASP A 750 57.57 -35.31 -35.54
N SER A 751 56.92 -36.32 -34.95
CA SER A 751 57.37 -37.09 -33.78
C SER A 751 57.48 -36.25 -32.51
N ASP A 752 56.53 -35.34 -32.31
CA ASP A 752 56.46 -34.50 -31.11
C ASP A 752 55.50 -35.03 -30.03
N GLY A 753 54.74 -36.07 -30.36
CA GLY A 753 53.80 -36.75 -29.48
C GLY A 753 52.35 -36.33 -29.68
N LEU A 754 52.06 -35.42 -30.60
CA LEU A 754 50.72 -34.96 -30.95
C LEU A 754 50.30 -35.62 -32.27
N SER A 755 49.14 -36.27 -32.27
CA SER A 755 48.65 -36.88 -33.51
C SER A 755 47.98 -35.83 -34.39
N THR A 756 47.83 -36.09 -35.69
CA THR A 756 47.11 -35.22 -36.63
C THR A 756 45.73 -34.77 -36.11
N LEU A 757 45.03 -35.62 -35.33
CA LEU A 757 43.76 -35.26 -34.70
C LEU A 757 43.92 -34.23 -33.57
N VAL A 758 44.95 -34.39 -32.75
CA VAL A 758 45.27 -33.47 -31.66
C VAL A 758 45.70 -32.13 -32.24
N GLU A 759 46.54 -32.14 -33.27
CA GLU A 759 46.95 -30.97 -34.04
C GLU A 759 45.76 -30.21 -34.62
N TYR A 760 44.85 -30.93 -35.30
CA TYR A 760 43.64 -30.34 -35.87
C TYR A 760 42.72 -29.67 -34.84
N ALA A 761 42.62 -30.28 -33.64
CA ALA A 761 41.75 -29.81 -32.57
C ALA A 761 42.34 -28.60 -31.82
N LEU A 762 43.64 -28.67 -31.47
CA LEU A 762 44.32 -27.64 -30.68
C LEU A 762 44.88 -26.49 -31.54
N GLY A 763 44.92 -26.69 -32.86
CA GLY A 763 45.31 -25.68 -33.84
C GLY A 763 46.80 -25.58 -34.11
N GLY A 764 47.52 -26.70 -34.07
CA GLY A 764 48.92 -26.77 -34.47
C GLY A 764 49.13 -27.28 -35.90
N ASP A 765 50.41 -27.39 -36.28
CA ASP A 765 50.87 -27.81 -37.61
C ASP A 765 51.45 -29.24 -37.56
N PRO A 766 50.80 -30.23 -38.20
CA PRO A 766 51.18 -31.64 -38.09
C PRO A 766 52.56 -31.99 -38.67
N LYS A 767 53.24 -31.05 -39.34
CA LYS A 767 54.57 -31.27 -39.94
C LYS A 767 55.68 -30.51 -39.22
N ASN A 768 55.34 -29.69 -38.23
CA ASN A 768 56.27 -28.85 -37.51
C ASN A 768 56.16 -29.10 -36.01
N ARG A 769 57.27 -29.54 -35.42
CA ARG A 769 57.35 -29.82 -33.99
C ARG A 769 57.02 -28.60 -33.13
N GLU A 770 55.91 -28.65 -32.39
CA GLU A 770 55.37 -27.53 -31.62
C GLU A 770 55.17 -27.88 -30.14
N VAL A 771 55.99 -27.30 -29.27
CA VAL A 771 55.88 -27.54 -27.81
C VAL A 771 54.79 -26.72 -27.11
N ASP A 772 54.32 -25.63 -27.73
CA ASP A 772 53.39 -24.66 -27.12
C ASP A 772 51.91 -24.93 -27.44
N VAL A 773 51.62 -26.01 -28.19
CA VAL A 773 50.28 -26.47 -28.56
C VAL A 773 49.79 -27.56 -27.60
N ALA A 774 50.73 -28.32 -27.01
CA ALA A 774 50.43 -29.41 -26.09
C ALA A 774 49.66 -28.92 -24.84
N PRO A 775 48.67 -29.69 -24.33
CA PRO A 775 48.00 -29.38 -23.08
C PRO A 775 48.98 -29.28 -21.91
N VAL A 776 48.88 -28.19 -21.14
CA VAL A 776 49.75 -27.89 -20.01
C VAL A 776 49.09 -28.38 -18.72
N LEU A 777 49.79 -29.28 -18.04
CA LEU A 777 49.42 -29.73 -16.69
C LEU A 777 49.98 -28.77 -15.65
N THR A 778 49.12 -28.28 -14.76
CA THR A 778 49.53 -27.43 -13.64
C THR A 778 48.98 -27.93 -12.31
N ILE A 779 49.65 -27.52 -11.23
CA ILE A 779 49.18 -27.69 -9.86
C ILE A 779 49.00 -26.29 -9.29
N GLY A 780 47.77 -25.93 -8.93
CA GLY A 780 47.47 -24.57 -8.46
C GLY A 780 46.07 -24.43 -7.88
N SER A 781 45.80 -23.24 -7.34
CA SER A 781 44.47 -22.79 -6.91
C SER A 781 43.84 -21.98 -8.04
N LEU A 782 42.70 -22.43 -8.56
CA LEU A 782 41.91 -21.63 -9.51
C LEU A 782 41.18 -20.48 -8.79
N ALA A 783 41.03 -19.34 -9.46
CA ALA A 783 40.22 -18.22 -8.98
C ALA A 783 38.77 -18.69 -8.72
N GLY A 784 38.29 -18.52 -7.49
CA GLY A 784 36.94 -18.93 -7.07
C GLY A 784 36.88 -20.20 -6.20
N ASN A 785 38.00 -20.92 -5.98
CA ASN A 785 38.03 -22.08 -5.09
C ASN A 785 39.20 -21.96 -4.09
N VAL A 786 38.90 -21.59 -2.84
CA VAL A 786 39.88 -21.25 -1.79
C VAL A 786 40.56 -22.47 -1.14
N ASP A 787 40.09 -23.68 -1.44
CA ASP A 787 40.49 -24.90 -0.75
C ASP A 787 41.60 -25.65 -1.51
N GLY A 788 42.84 -25.19 -1.35
CA GLY A 788 44.07 -25.97 -1.62
C GLY A 788 44.44 -26.23 -3.10
N PRO A 789 45.68 -26.67 -3.37
CA PRO A 789 46.16 -26.94 -4.73
C PRO A 789 45.54 -28.20 -5.35
N ARG A 790 45.16 -28.11 -6.62
CA ARG A 790 44.49 -29.18 -7.39
C ARG A 790 45.21 -29.43 -8.71
N LEU A 791 44.98 -30.61 -9.29
CA LEU A 791 45.48 -30.94 -10.62
C LEU A 791 44.62 -30.23 -11.67
N SER A 792 45.24 -29.44 -12.55
CA SER A 792 44.55 -28.67 -13.59
C SER A 792 45.17 -28.92 -14.96
N LEU A 793 44.34 -28.95 -16.00
CA LEU A 793 44.77 -29.12 -17.38
C LEU A 793 44.30 -27.94 -18.21
N THR A 794 45.25 -27.21 -18.78
CA THR A 794 45.04 -26.06 -19.64
C THR A 794 45.36 -26.41 -21.08
N PHE A 795 44.49 -26.07 -22.03
CA PHE A 795 44.74 -26.27 -23.44
C PHE A 795 44.04 -25.21 -24.29
N LYS A 796 44.55 -25.00 -25.50
CA LYS A 796 43.93 -24.13 -26.51
C LYS A 796 42.88 -24.92 -27.29
N ARG A 797 41.76 -24.27 -27.61
CA ARG A 797 40.78 -24.80 -28.56
C ARG A 797 40.52 -23.80 -29.68
N LEU A 798 40.19 -24.34 -30.84
CA LEU A 798 39.63 -23.58 -31.95
C LEU A 798 38.09 -23.63 -31.88
N ILE A 799 37.43 -22.48 -31.74
CA ILE A 799 35.98 -22.38 -31.56
C ILE A 799 35.22 -22.88 -32.80
N ASN A 800 35.79 -22.71 -33.99
CA ASN A 800 35.20 -23.15 -35.25
C ASN A 800 35.33 -24.66 -35.55
N ARG A 801 35.83 -25.48 -34.60
CA ARG A 801 35.92 -26.94 -34.70
C ARG A 801 34.70 -27.61 -34.08
N SER A 802 33.54 -27.43 -34.71
CA SER A 802 32.27 -28.00 -34.22
C SER A 802 32.16 -29.52 -34.39
N ASP A 803 33.10 -30.13 -35.11
CA ASP A 803 33.25 -31.56 -35.28
C ASP A 803 34.16 -32.21 -34.23
N ILE A 804 34.63 -31.45 -33.23
CA ILE A 804 35.49 -31.96 -32.16
C ILE A 804 34.81 -31.88 -30.80
N ASP A 805 34.90 -32.98 -30.06
CA ASP A 805 34.56 -33.07 -28.64
C ASP A 805 35.83 -33.18 -27.79
N TYR A 806 35.90 -32.36 -26.74
CA TYR A 806 36.97 -32.38 -25.76
C TYR A 806 36.41 -32.90 -24.44
N ARG A 807 37.09 -33.86 -23.82
CA ARG A 807 36.75 -34.36 -22.48
C ARG A 807 38.00 -34.41 -21.61
N VAL A 808 38.01 -33.63 -20.54
CA VAL A 808 39.05 -33.71 -19.50
C VAL A 808 38.66 -34.79 -18.52
N GLN A 809 39.54 -35.76 -18.33
CA GLN A 809 39.28 -36.94 -17.52
C GLN A 809 40.34 -37.13 -16.44
N VAL A 810 39.91 -37.61 -15.28
CA VAL A 810 40.78 -37.93 -14.14
C VAL A 810 40.62 -39.37 -13.68
N ALA A 811 41.69 -39.92 -13.09
CA ALA A 811 41.69 -41.28 -12.53
C ALA A 811 42.67 -41.40 -11.35
N ASN A 812 42.41 -42.37 -10.46
CA ASN A 812 43.33 -42.73 -9.37
C ASN A 812 44.44 -43.71 -9.80
N SER A 813 44.32 -44.30 -10.99
CA SER A 813 45.29 -45.23 -11.56
C SER A 813 45.19 -45.23 -13.08
N LEU A 814 46.30 -45.45 -13.77
CA LEU A 814 46.34 -45.54 -15.24
C LEU A 814 45.47 -46.67 -15.82
N GLU A 815 45.29 -47.77 -15.07
CA GLU A 815 44.48 -48.92 -15.45
C GLU A 815 43.01 -48.86 -14.95
N GLY A 816 42.63 -47.76 -14.28
CA GLY A 816 41.33 -47.62 -13.62
C GLY A 816 40.24 -47.01 -14.50
N GLY A 817 39.04 -46.85 -13.94
CA GLY A 817 37.96 -46.08 -14.56
C GLY A 817 38.31 -44.60 -14.60
N TRP A 818 38.28 -44.01 -15.80
CA TRP A 818 38.48 -42.58 -16.03
C TRP A 818 37.14 -41.85 -15.93
N MET A 819 37.10 -40.79 -15.13
CA MET A 819 35.91 -39.96 -14.93
C MET A 819 36.06 -38.64 -15.66
N VAL A 820 35.06 -38.23 -16.43
CA VAL A 820 35.03 -36.92 -17.08
C VAL A 820 34.74 -35.85 -16.03
N ILE A 821 35.61 -34.85 -15.91
CA ILE A 821 35.41 -33.68 -15.01
C ILE A 821 35.10 -32.39 -15.76
N GLY A 822 35.19 -32.43 -17.08
CA GLY A 822 34.89 -31.29 -17.93
C GLY A 822 34.75 -31.73 -19.37
N GLU A 823 33.85 -31.07 -20.09
CA GLU A 823 33.65 -31.33 -21.51
C GLU A 823 33.40 -30.06 -22.31
N ILE A 824 33.67 -30.18 -23.61
CA ILE A 824 33.36 -29.18 -24.62
C ILE A 824 32.82 -29.96 -25.81
N LEU A 825 31.53 -29.82 -26.07
CA LEU A 825 30.83 -30.64 -27.06
C LEU A 825 30.58 -29.85 -28.34
N GLY A 826 31.17 -30.28 -29.45
CA GLY A 826 30.94 -29.77 -30.80
C GLY A 826 31.08 -28.26 -30.95
N GLY A 827 32.15 -27.69 -30.40
CA GLY A 827 32.40 -26.24 -30.41
C GLY A 827 31.57 -25.43 -29.41
N GLY A 828 30.70 -26.06 -28.61
CA GLY A 828 29.87 -25.41 -27.59
C GLY A 828 30.68 -24.80 -26.43
N ALA A 829 29.99 -24.21 -25.45
CA ALA A 829 30.65 -23.64 -24.26
C ALA A 829 31.28 -24.74 -23.39
N PRO A 830 32.42 -24.47 -22.72
CA PRO A 830 33.01 -25.42 -21.78
C PRO A 830 32.14 -25.64 -20.54
N ALA A 831 31.91 -26.90 -20.19
CA ALA A 831 31.06 -27.30 -19.07
C ALA A 831 31.86 -28.13 -18.07
N ALA A 832 31.79 -27.77 -16.79
CA ALA A 832 32.38 -28.56 -15.72
C ALA A 832 31.43 -29.68 -15.28
N LEU A 833 31.97 -30.86 -14.98
CA LEU A 833 31.22 -32.06 -14.64
C LEU A 833 31.82 -32.74 -13.40
N ASN A 834 31.01 -33.53 -12.69
CA ASN A 834 31.46 -34.38 -11.57
C ASN A 834 32.31 -33.63 -10.52
N GLY A 835 31.96 -32.38 -10.22
CA GLY A 835 32.64 -31.53 -9.24
C GLY A 835 33.91 -30.84 -9.75
N GLY A 836 34.27 -31.00 -11.03
CA GLY A 836 35.34 -30.21 -11.66
C GLY A 836 35.01 -28.72 -11.69
N ALA A 837 36.02 -27.90 -11.94
CA ALA A 837 35.88 -26.47 -12.20
C ALA A 837 36.42 -26.13 -13.58
N VAL A 838 35.88 -25.08 -14.21
CA VAL A 838 36.34 -24.59 -15.51
C VAL A 838 36.60 -23.09 -15.45
N ILE A 839 37.72 -22.66 -16.01
CA ILE A 839 38.01 -21.25 -16.31
C ILE A 839 38.26 -21.15 -17.81
N THR A 840 37.63 -20.16 -18.42
CA THR A 840 37.78 -19.85 -19.84
C THR A 840 38.24 -18.42 -19.98
N GLU A 841 39.30 -18.19 -20.73
CA GLU A 841 39.63 -16.83 -21.16
C GLU A 841 38.64 -16.36 -22.23
N ALA A 842 38.53 -15.04 -22.39
CA ALA A 842 37.75 -14.46 -23.49
C ALA A 842 38.34 -14.95 -24.83
N PRO A 843 37.49 -15.35 -25.80
CA PRO A 843 37.96 -15.71 -27.13
C PRO A 843 38.83 -14.62 -27.74
N ASN A 844 40.02 -14.99 -28.23
CA ASN A 844 40.84 -14.13 -29.07
C ASN A 844 40.71 -14.59 -30.53
N GLY A 845 39.74 -14.02 -31.23
CA GLY A 845 39.34 -14.50 -32.55
C GLY A 845 38.78 -15.93 -32.48
N ASN A 846 39.40 -16.87 -33.20
CA ASN A 846 38.98 -18.27 -33.21
C ASN A 846 39.58 -19.10 -32.06
N PHE A 847 40.50 -18.54 -31.29
CA PHE A 847 41.20 -19.26 -30.22
C PHE A 847 40.55 -18.98 -28.87
N GLN A 848 40.50 -20.01 -28.03
CA GLN A 848 40.19 -19.86 -26.62
C GLN A 848 41.07 -20.78 -25.79
N GLU A 849 41.67 -20.24 -24.73
CA GLU A 849 42.33 -21.04 -23.71
C GLU A 849 41.31 -21.50 -22.66
N VAL A 850 41.34 -22.79 -22.34
CA VAL A 850 40.41 -23.41 -21.38
C VAL A 850 41.21 -24.18 -20.35
N THR A 851 40.90 -23.95 -19.08
CA THR A 851 41.49 -24.67 -17.95
C THR A 851 40.40 -25.44 -17.20
N PHE A 852 40.58 -26.75 -17.06
CA PHE A 852 39.76 -27.58 -16.19
C PHE A 852 40.55 -28.04 -14.96
N ALA A 853 39.93 -28.00 -13.79
CA ALA A 853 40.53 -28.41 -12.53
C ALA A 853 39.75 -29.55 -11.88
N ASP A 854 40.50 -30.48 -11.26
CA ASP A 854 39.95 -31.64 -10.55
C ASP A 854 39.23 -31.25 -9.25
N ALA A 855 38.18 -32.01 -8.95
CA ALA A 855 37.39 -31.90 -7.72
C ALA A 855 38.15 -32.41 -6.48
N VAL A 856 39.25 -33.14 -6.65
CA VAL A 856 40.06 -33.71 -5.55
C VAL A 856 41.32 -32.89 -5.34
N GLN A 857 41.61 -32.51 -4.10
CA GLN A 857 42.87 -31.84 -3.76
C GLN A 857 44.05 -32.80 -3.88
N ILE A 858 45.23 -32.28 -4.23
CA ILE A 858 46.42 -33.15 -4.36
C ILE A 858 46.82 -33.81 -3.03
N GLU A 859 46.45 -33.22 -1.89
CA GLU A 859 46.74 -33.76 -0.56
C GLU A 859 45.80 -34.90 -0.13
N GLU A 860 44.62 -34.98 -0.74
CA GLU A 860 43.62 -36.01 -0.48
C GLU A 860 43.82 -37.28 -1.33
N ALA A 861 44.63 -37.18 -2.39
CA ALA A 861 44.88 -38.28 -3.32
C ALA A 861 46.31 -38.82 -3.22
N ALA A 862 46.45 -40.11 -2.88
CA ALA A 862 47.76 -40.77 -2.88
C ALA A 862 48.40 -40.85 -4.29
N ARG A 863 47.57 -40.94 -5.34
CA ARG A 863 47.93 -40.88 -6.77
C ARG A 863 46.75 -40.33 -7.56
N ARG A 864 46.99 -39.41 -8.48
CA ARG A 864 45.97 -38.81 -9.35
C ARG A 864 46.54 -38.53 -10.73
N PHE A 865 45.77 -38.81 -11.78
CA PHE A 865 46.15 -38.62 -13.17
C PHE A 865 45.07 -37.80 -13.88
N VAL A 866 45.46 -36.97 -14.85
CA VAL A 866 44.55 -36.25 -15.73
C VAL A 866 44.95 -36.47 -17.19
N ARG A 867 43.97 -36.47 -18.10
CA ARG A 867 44.21 -36.49 -19.54
C ARG A 867 43.14 -35.68 -20.27
N LEU A 868 43.48 -35.23 -21.48
CA LEU A 868 42.53 -34.73 -22.46
C LEU A 868 42.21 -35.85 -23.45
N GLN A 869 40.92 -36.15 -23.60
CA GLN A 869 40.41 -36.97 -24.69
C GLN A 869 39.84 -36.05 -25.77
N ILE A 870 40.29 -36.25 -27.01
CA ILE A 870 39.77 -35.57 -28.19
C ILE A 870 39.07 -36.61 -29.05
N GLU A 871 37.82 -36.34 -29.40
CA GLU A 871 36.99 -37.23 -30.22
C GLU A 871 36.43 -36.43 -31.40
N ARG A 872 36.59 -36.98 -32.61
CA ARG A 872 36.01 -36.39 -33.82
C ARG A 872 34.61 -36.95 -34.04
N ARG A 873 33.65 -36.07 -34.28
CA ARG A 873 32.28 -36.42 -34.67
C ARG A 873 32.22 -36.83 -36.14
N PRO A 874 31.42 -37.84 -36.49
CA PRO A 874 31.20 -38.24 -37.86
C PRO A 874 30.49 -37.19 -38.71
#